data_AF-A0A354UTF7-F1
#
_entry.id   AF-A0A354UTF7-F1
#
_cell.length_a   1.000
_cell.length_b   1.000
_cell.length_c   1.000
_cell.angle_alpha   90.00
_cell.angle_beta   90.00
_cell.angle_gamma   90.00
#
_symmetry.space_group_name_H-M   'P 1'
#
loop_
_entity.id
_entity.type
_entity.pdbx_description
1 polymer ?
#
loop_
_entity_poly.entity_id
_entity_poly.type
_entity_poly.pdbx_seq_one_letter_code
_entity_poly.pdbx_strand_id
1 'polypeptide(L)'
;MEQKVYLFQMFPDYEPPEALAPVLSQAAIAAADISAEAGSVHVVVHSESYIPQRLLDQAAREISSLYGLRRMNLTATHPASQLQSIEPEELRDLFVMHDSMARGSLAGARWEWEGEKLTIRLAANGKAALLEHVPAVQQNLRERFAAPVTIAIETGSELEGKALMDAMQTLREQTIRKMPAAAAAHPEKREEKAQPQSETFYGKPFRGPAVPMKDLTMDMGTVIVEGRVFNVEHKELKKRNAYVVKFDMTDNTNSVRISRFMEANEAKPILENVAVGSVLRVQGRLIEDRFENEMVLKPYAMEPGSLPKRQDKAVGAKRVELHLHTTMSNMDALTPTDAAIKQAAAWGHRAIAITDHGCCQSFTDALHCVEGKKPPKVAGTDETIKILYGCEGYYVNDVDDRIVVHGDKDMDFHQEFVAFDLETTGLSSRDDRIIEIGAVILKDGQEMSRFQTFVDPGRHLERKIVELTGITEDMLQGAPKIEEILPKFLEFVGDRVLVAHNSDFDTGFIRAACERQGLPYTYTAADTLILSQNLLQHLSKFKLDIVSNALSLPDFNHHRAGDDAMTCGLIMTKLMAMLEEEYDIHTLQTINPAMVKLRSGGRITDRQARHIILFAKNQVGLRNLYHLISNSNLKHFRRVPRIPKSELLEMREGLIIGSACEAGELFQAILDRKSHDELKRIASFYDFLEVQPLANNRFMLDNEKYEAKTDEDLRNYNRKIVQLGEELGKMVVATGDVHFLNPEDEIFRHILLATKGFADADKPMPLYFRTTDDMLAEFSYLGEEKAYEIVVENPNQIADMCETMRPVPHNLFAPKIENSVEDLKSLVYGKFHRLYGDNPPEVFAKRVETELHDIISCHYDVI
;
A
#
# COMPACT_ATOMS: atom_id res chain seq x y z
N MET A 1 -48.35 23.76 6.71
CA MET A 1 -47.20 24.06 7.58
C MET A 1 -46.36 25.09 6.85
N GLU A 2 -46.29 26.33 7.34
CA GLU A 2 -45.80 27.51 6.61
C GLU A 2 -44.31 27.83 6.84
N GLN A 3 -43.53 26.91 7.43
CA GLN A 3 -42.10 27.14 7.69
C GLN A 3 -41.25 26.19 6.84
N LYS A 4 -40.61 26.73 5.79
CA LYS A 4 -39.63 26.00 4.98
C LYS A 4 -38.34 25.83 5.80
N VAL A 5 -37.88 24.59 5.94
CA VAL A 5 -36.57 24.27 6.54
C VAL A 5 -35.57 24.11 5.40
N TYR A 6 -34.43 24.81 5.47
CA TYR A 6 -33.40 24.76 4.44
C TYR A 6 -32.24 23.85 4.84
N LEU A 7 -31.46 23.39 3.86
CA LEU A 7 -30.37 22.43 4.06
C LEU A 7 -29.40 22.85 5.18
N PHE A 8 -28.97 24.13 5.20
CA PHE A 8 -28.06 24.64 6.25
C PHE A 8 -28.71 24.77 7.63
N GLN A 9 -30.04 24.75 7.74
CA GLN A 9 -30.70 24.70 9.05
C GLN A 9 -30.68 23.31 9.64
N MET A 10 -30.61 22.27 8.81
CA MET A 10 -30.42 20.88 9.26
C MET A 10 -28.94 20.57 9.55
N PHE A 11 -28.02 21.25 8.85
CA PHE A 11 -26.58 21.10 9.02
C PHE A 11 -25.92 22.46 9.28
N PRO A 12 -26.09 23.04 10.49
CA PRO A 12 -25.69 24.42 10.80
C PRO A 12 -24.17 24.64 10.83
N ASP A 13 -23.38 23.58 11.04
CA ASP A 13 -21.91 23.66 11.09
C ASP A 13 -21.27 23.49 9.70
N TYR A 14 -22.09 23.19 8.68
CA TYR A 14 -21.61 23.00 7.32
C TYR A 14 -21.48 24.35 6.60
N GLU A 15 -20.24 24.80 6.41
CA GLU A 15 -19.88 25.97 5.61
C GLU A 15 -19.33 25.53 4.25
N PRO A 16 -20.14 25.55 3.18
CA PRO A 16 -19.66 25.17 1.86
C PRO A 16 -18.73 26.24 1.25
N PRO A 17 -17.85 25.87 0.32
CA PRO A 17 -17.06 26.80 -0.50
C PRO A 17 -17.92 27.93 -1.11
N GLU A 18 -17.33 29.12 -1.29
CA GLU A 18 -18.03 30.34 -1.74
C GLU A 18 -18.83 30.17 -3.04
N ALA A 19 -18.39 29.27 -3.93
CA ALA A 19 -19.09 28.92 -5.17
C ALA A 19 -20.38 28.07 -4.97
N LEU A 20 -20.54 27.39 -3.83
CA LEU A 20 -21.64 26.47 -3.53
C LEU A 20 -22.67 27.05 -2.58
N ALA A 21 -22.27 28.01 -1.75
CA ALA A 21 -23.13 28.65 -0.75
C ALA A 21 -24.42 29.31 -1.34
N PRO A 22 -24.38 30.04 -2.48
CA PRO A 22 -25.59 30.66 -3.03
C PRO A 22 -26.63 29.65 -3.54
N VAL A 23 -26.16 28.49 -3.99
CA VAL A 23 -26.98 27.45 -4.64
C VAL A 23 -27.62 26.54 -3.59
N LEU A 24 -26.87 26.14 -2.56
CA LEU A 24 -27.36 25.23 -1.51
C LEU A 24 -28.16 25.95 -0.41
N SER A 25 -27.94 27.26 -0.20
CA SER A 25 -28.67 28.05 0.80
C SER A 25 -30.18 28.15 0.54
N GLN A 26 -30.60 28.00 -0.71
CA GLN A 26 -32.01 28.08 -1.13
C GLN A 26 -32.68 26.70 -1.25
N ALA A 27 -31.94 25.61 -1.02
CA ALA A 27 -32.46 24.25 -1.09
C ALA A 27 -33.32 23.94 0.15
N ALA A 28 -34.64 23.89 -0.03
CA ALA A 28 -35.60 23.57 1.02
C ALA A 28 -35.74 22.06 1.18
N ILE A 29 -35.77 21.55 2.40
CA ILE A 29 -35.90 20.11 2.66
C ILE A 29 -37.33 19.67 2.31
N ALA A 30 -37.43 18.70 1.40
CA ALA A 30 -38.68 18.08 0.97
C ALA A 30 -38.95 16.77 1.74
N ALA A 31 -37.91 16.00 2.03
CA ALA A 31 -37.98 14.79 2.87
C ALA A 31 -36.61 14.50 3.50
N ALA A 32 -36.60 13.82 4.64
CA ALA A 32 -35.38 13.30 5.25
C ALA A 32 -35.67 11.93 5.89
N ASP A 33 -34.79 10.97 5.63
CA ASP A 33 -34.78 9.64 6.26
C ASP A 33 -33.46 9.47 7.03
N ILE A 34 -33.56 9.13 8.31
CA ILE A 34 -32.43 9.10 9.24
C ILE A 34 -32.43 7.74 9.94
N SER A 35 -31.34 7.00 9.75
CA SER A 35 -31.09 5.74 10.46
C SER A 35 -29.89 5.87 11.39
N ALA A 36 -30.17 5.97 12.69
CA ALA A 36 -29.14 6.06 13.72
C ALA A 36 -28.30 4.78 13.81
N GLU A 37 -28.92 3.61 13.62
CA GLU A 37 -28.25 2.31 13.69
C GLU A 37 -27.28 2.08 12.52
N ALA A 38 -27.69 2.47 11.30
CA ALA A 38 -26.83 2.40 10.12
C ALA A 38 -25.85 3.59 10.02
N GLY A 39 -26.03 4.62 10.86
CA GLY A 39 -25.29 5.88 10.79
C GLY A 39 -25.50 6.58 9.45
N SER A 40 -26.72 6.53 8.89
CA SER A 40 -26.99 7.01 7.54
C SER A 40 -28.14 8.02 7.46
N VAL A 41 -27.99 9.01 6.57
CA VAL A 41 -28.99 10.06 6.35
C VAL A 41 -29.24 10.22 4.84
N HIS A 42 -30.50 10.20 4.42
CA HIS A 42 -30.90 10.58 3.06
C HIS A 42 -31.81 11.80 3.13
N VAL A 43 -31.39 12.91 2.52
CA VAL A 43 -32.20 14.13 2.46
C VAL A 43 -32.56 14.43 1.01
N VAL A 44 -33.85 14.61 0.77
CA VAL A 44 -34.39 15.13 -0.48
C VAL A 44 -34.62 16.62 -0.29
N VAL A 45 -34.03 17.44 -1.15
CA VAL A 45 -34.24 18.88 -1.18
C VAL A 45 -35.04 19.30 -2.41
N HIS A 46 -35.70 20.44 -2.32
CA HIS A 46 -36.38 21.13 -3.40
C HIS A 46 -35.70 22.48 -3.62
N SER A 47 -35.33 22.77 -4.87
CA SER A 47 -34.68 24.01 -5.25
C SER A 47 -35.30 24.59 -6.51
N GLU A 48 -35.62 25.89 -6.47
CA GLU A 48 -36.16 26.65 -7.61
C GLU A 48 -35.15 26.80 -8.76
N SER A 49 -33.85 26.67 -8.47
CA SER A 49 -32.77 26.65 -9.45
C SER A 49 -32.17 25.24 -9.56
N TYR A 50 -31.78 24.82 -10.75
CA TYR A 50 -31.10 23.55 -10.96
C TYR A 50 -29.81 23.46 -10.15
N ILE A 51 -29.61 22.32 -9.49
CA ILE A 51 -28.39 22.00 -8.75
C ILE A 51 -27.78 20.74 -9.36
N PRO A 52 -26.57 20.81 -9.94
CA PRO A 52 -25.89 19.62 -10.46
C PRO A 52 -25.68 18.55 -9.38
N GLN A 53 -25.94 17.28 -9.70
CA GLN A 53 -25.83 16.19 -8.74
C GLN A 53 -24.41 16.05 -8.17
N ARG A 54 -23.37 16.31 -8.96
CA ARG A 54 -21.96 16.32 -8.49
C ARG A 54 -21.72 17.26 -7.29
N LEU A 55 -22.46 18.37 -7.21
CA LEU A 55 -22.35 19.33 -6.11
C LEU A 55 -23.12 18.86 -4.87
N LEU A 56 -24.25 18.18 -5.06
CA LEU A 56 -24.97 17.51 -3.97
C LEU A 56 -24.15 16.36 -3.39
N ASP A 57 -23.47 15.59 -4.23
CA ASP A 57 -22.58 14.50 -3.81
C ASP A 57 -21.36 15.04 -3.06
N GLN A 58 -20.79 16.17 -3.51
CA GLN A 58 -19.75 16.88 -2.79
C GLN A 58 -20.24 17.31 -1.40
N ALA A 59 -21.38 18.00 -1.32
CA ALA A 59 -21.95 18.43 -0.04
C ALA A 59 -22.28 17.25 0.88
N ALA A 60 -22.81 16.14 0.35
CA ALA A 60 -23.11 14.94 1.13
C ALA A 60 -21.84 14.33 1.74
N ARG A 61 -20.71 14.32 1.01
CA ARG A 61 -19.41 13.86 1.52
C ARG A 61 -18.86 14.77 2.62
N GLU A 62 -18.91 16.08 2.40
CA GLU A 62 -18.40 17.07 3.36
C GLU A 62 -19.22 17.03 4.65
N ILE A 63 -20.55 17.00 4.56
CA ILE A 63 -21.46 16.85 5.71
C ILE A 63 -21.25 15.49 6.40
N SER A 64 -21.06 14.40 5.65
CA SER A 64 -20.76 13.09 6.24
C SER A 64 -19.48 13.11 7.07
N SER A 65 -18.43 13.76 6.56
CA SER A 65 -17.16 13.89 7.27
C SER A 65 -17.29 14.76 8.51
N LEU A 66 -18.01 15.87 8.40
CA LEU A 66 -18.17 16.83 9.49
C LEU A 66 -18.97 16.26 10.67
N TYR A 67 -20.06 15.54 10.36
CA TYR A 67 -20.97 14.97 11.36
C TYR A 67 -20.69 13.50 11.71
N GLY A 68 -19.64 12.90 11.15
CA GLY A 68 -19.25 11.51 11.42
C GLY A 68 -20.26 10.47 10.94
N LEU A 69 -21.02 10.76 9.88
CA LEU A 69 -21.99 9.84 9.30
C LEU A 69 -21.29 8.74 8.50
N ARG A 70 -21.78 7.51 8.61
CA ARG A 70 -21.29 6.38 7.79
C ARG A 70 -21.70 6.49 6.33
N ARG A 71 -22.86 7.09 6.05
CA ARG A 71 -23.37 7.29 4.68
C ARG A 71 -24.35 8.46 4.64
N MET A 72 -24.17 9.39 3.71
CA MET A 72 -25.17 10.43 3.42
C MET A 72 -25.46 10.52 1.94
N ASN A 73 -26.74 10.68 1.60
CA ASN A 73 -27.19 10.93 0.23
C ASN A 73 -28.00 12.23 0.19
N LEU A 74 -27.73 13.06 -0.81
CA LEU A 74 -28.52 14.25 -1.12
C LEU A 74 -29.10 14.13 -2.52
N THR A 75 -30.42 14.26 -2.63
CA THR A 75 -31.12 14.32 -3.93
C THR A 75 -31.91 15.61 -4.03
N ALA A 76 -32.00 16.19 -5.22
CA ALA A 76 -32.74 17.42 -5.44
C ALA A 76 -33.89 17.25 -6.43
N THR A 77 -34.98 17.93 -6.14
CA THR A 77 -36.11 18.15 -7.03
C THR A 77 -36.16 19.61 -7.47
N HIS A 78 -36.59 19.86 -8.70
CA HIS A 78 -36.61 21.16 -9.35
C HIS A 78 -37.92 21.39 -10.11
N PRO A 79 -38.30 22.64 -10.39
CA PRO A 79 -39.40 22.96 -11.30
C PRO A 79 -39.11 22.49 -12.74
N ALA A 80 -40.17 22.22 -13.51
CA ALA A 80 -40.06 21.82 -14.92
C ALA A 80 -39.31 22.84 -15.80
N SER A 81 -39.32 24.13 -15.43
CA SER A 81 -38.58 25.19 -16.12
C SER A 81 -37.06 25.00 -16.07
N GLN A 82 -36.55 24.20 -15.13
CA GLN A 82 -35.13 23.90 -14.95
C GLN A 82 -34.67 22.64 -15.69
N LEU A 83 -35.58 21.93 -16.36
CA LEU A 83 -35.29 20.65 -17.00
C LEU A 83 -34.16 20.73 -18.04
N GLN A 84 -34.07 21.83 -18.79
CA GLN A 84 -33.05 22.02 -19.82
C GLN A 84 -31.68 22.46 -19.26
N SER A 85 -31.61 22.78 -17.96
CA SER A 85 -30.37 23.16 -17.29
C SER A 85 -29.50 21.96 -16.91
N ILE A 86 -30.03 20.73 -17.04
CA ILE A 86 -29.32 19.49 -16.67
C ILE A 86 -28.04 19.30 -17.48
N GLU A 87 -26.94 18.97 -16.80
CA GLU A 87 -25.64 18.74 -17.42
C GLU A 87 -25.68 17.48 -18.34
N PRO A 88 -25.11 17.52 -19.56
CA PRO A 88 -25.08 16.35 -20.46
C PRO A 88 -24.41 15.11 -19.84
N GLU A 89 -23.41 15.31 -18.98
CA GLU A 89 -22.74 14.26 -18.23
C GLU A 89 -23.71 13.54 -17.29
N GLU A 90 -24.62 14.29 -16.66
CA GLU A 90 -25.64 13.74 -15.78
C GLU A 90 -26.72 12.98 -16.56
N LEU A 91 -27.14 13.50 -17.70
CA LEU A 91 -28.03 12.79 -18.62
C LEU A 91 -27.42 11.46 -19.09
N ARG A 92 -26.12 11.47 -19.42
CA ARG A 92 -25.38 10.25 -19.77
C ARG A 92 -25.36 9.27 -18.60
N ASP A 93 -25.07 9.75 -17.40
CA ASP A 93 -24.90 8.90 -16.23
C ASP A 93 -26.23 8.20 -15.85
N LEU A 94 -27.39 8.81 -16.11
CA LEU A 94 -28.70 8.14 -15.96
C LEU A 94 -28.84 6.88 -16.84
N PHE A 95 -28.27 6.87 -18.04
CA PHE A 95 -28.24 5.64 -18.87
C PHE A 95 -27.18 4.66 -18.36
N VAL A 96 -26.00 5.16 -17.97
CA VAL A 96 -24.87 4.33 -17.50
C VAL A 96 -25.19 3.60 -16.20
N MET A 97 -26.02 4.19 -15.32
CA MET A 97 -26.50 3.54 -14.10
C MET A 97 -27.33 2.28 -14.36
N HIS A 98 -28.00 2.19 -15.52
CA HIS A 98 -28.79 1.03 -15.91
C HIS A 98 -28.00 0.03 -16.75
N ASP A 99 -27.04 0.51 -17.55
CA ASP A 99 -26.10 -0.31 -18.31
C ASP A 99 -24.77 0.41 -18.50
N SER A 100 -23.70 -0.13 -17.92
CA SER A 100 -22.35 0.45 -18.03
C SER A 100 -21.85 0.54 -19.49
N MET A 101 -22.36 -0.30 -20.40
CA MET A 101 -22.01 -0.28 -21.83
C MET A 101 -22.60 0.92 -22.56
N ALA A 102 -23.64 1.56 -22.01
CA ALA A 102 -24.22 2.80 -22.53
C ALA A 102 -23.18 3.93 -22.64
N ARG A 103 -22.11 3.92 -21.82
CA ARG A 103 -21.04 4.92 -21.84
C ARG A 103 -20.32 4.96 -23.20
N GLY A 104 -20.10 3.80 -23.82
CA GLY A 104 -19.48 3.72 -25.13
C GLY A 104 -20.42 4.19 -26.24
N SER A 105 -21.71 3.83 -26.18
CA SER A 105 -22.71 4.24 -27.17
C SER A 105 -23.03 5.73 -27.12
N LEU A 106 -22.94 6.36 -25.94
CA LEU A 106 -23.17 7.79 -25.74
C LEU A 106 -21.89 8.63 -25.91
N ALA A 107 -20.75 8.01 -26.20
CA ALA A 107 -19.50 8.72 -26.42
C ALA A 107 -19.61 9.64 -27.65
N GLY A 108 -19.44 10.95 -27.44
CA GLY A 108 -19.61 11.97 -28.49
C GLY A 108 -21.07 12.22 -28.91
N ALA A 109 -22.06 11.70 -28.17
CA ALA A 109 -23.46 11.98 -28.42
C ALA A 109 -23.79 13.47 -28.18
N ARG A 110 -24.69 14.02 -29.00
CA ARG A 110 -25.24 15.37 -28.84
C ARG A 110 -26.64 15.29 -28.24
N TRP A 111 -26.94 16.23 -27.35
CA TRP A 111 -28.16 16.26 -26.57
C TRP A 111 -28.91 17.55 -26.91
N GLU A 112 -30.10 17.43 -27.50
CA GLU A 112 -30.90 18.58 -27.94
C GLU A 112 -32.26 18.55 -27.25
N TRP A 113 -32.60 19.64 -26.56
CA TRP A 113 -33.89 19.81 -25.90
C TRP A 113 -34.85 20.64 -26.75
N GLU A 114 -36.08 20.14 -26.91
CA GLU A 114 -37.22 20.88 -27.47
C GLU A 114 -38.39 20.81 -26.47
N GLY A 115 -38.47 21.78 -25.57
CA GLY A 115 -39.44 21.73 -24.47
C GLY A 115 -39.14 20.57 -23.51
N GLU A 116 -40.07 19.62 -23.40
CA GLU A 116 -39.95 18.39 -22.58
C GLU A 116 -39.43 17.20 -23.39
N LYS A 117 -39.03 17.40 -24.65
CA LYS A 117 -38.48 16.36 -25.51
C LYS A 117 -36.95 16.46 -25.55
N LEU A 118 -36.27 15.39 -25.16
CA LEU A 118 -34.82 15.22 -25.30
C LEU A 118 -34.52 14.37 -26.53
N THR A 119 -33.75 14.90 -27.47
CA THR A 119 -33.24 14.17 -28.64
C THR A 119 -31.76 13.89 -28.45
N ILE A 120 -31.40 12.60 -28.41
CA ILE A 120 -30.02 12.12 -28.27
C ILE A 120 -29.53 11.69 -29.66
N ARG A 121 -28.58 12.45 -30.22
CA ARG A 121 -27.94 12.11 -31.50
C ARG A 121 -26.63 11.39 -31.25
N LEU A 122 -26.60 10.10 -31.57
CA LEU A 122 -25.41 9.26 -31.38
C LEU A 122 -24.37 9.54 -32.48
N ALA A 123 -23.09 9.50 -32.10
CA ALA A 123 -21.97 9.60 -33.04
C ALA A 123 -21.68 8.27 -33.77
N ALA A 124 -22.15 7.14 -33.23
CA ALA A 124 -21.94 5.79 -33.75
C ALA A 124 -23.15 4.87 -33.44
N ASN A 125 -23.01 3.57 -33.71
CA ASN A 125 -24.04 2.57 -33.41
C ASN A 125 -24.27 2.42 -31.88
N GLY A 126 -25.47 1.99 -31.47
CA GLY A 126 -25.84 1.83 -30.04
C GLY A 126 -27.29 2.16 -29.70
N LYS A 127 -28.08 2.63 -30.67
CA LYS A 127 -29.48 3.04 -30.48
C LYS A 127 -30.37 1.95 -29.86
N ALA A 128 -30.21 0.69 -30.28
CA ALA A 128 -31.08 -0.40 -29.81
C ALA A 128 -30.93 -0.65 -28.30
N ALA A 129 -29.70 -0.71 -27.79
CA ALA A 129 -29.44 -0.91 -26.36
C ALA A 129 -29.94 0.27 -25.51
N LEU A 130 -29.72 1.51 -25.97
CA LEU A 130 -30.15 2.69 -25.23
C LEU A 130 -31.68 2.83 -25.16
N LEU A 131 -32.43 2.38 -26.17
CA LEU A 131 -33.89 2.43 -26.18
C LEU A 131 -34.52 1.58 -25.08
N GLU A 132 -33.87 0.50 -24.63
CA GLU A 132 -34.37 -0.35 -23.55
C GLU A 132 -34.39 0.37 -22.19
N HIS A 133 -33.49 1.34 -21.99
CA HIS A 133 -33.35 2.07 -20.73
C HIS A 133 -34.10 3.40 -20.70
N VAL A 134 -34.62 3.87 -21.84
CA VAL A 134 -35.37 5.13 -21.94
C VAL A 134 -36.51 5.25 -20.91
N PRO A 135 -37.37 4.24 -20.67
CA PRO A 135 -38.45 4.37 -19.69
C PRO A 135 -37.97 4.66 -18.27
N ALA A 136 -36.84 4.06 -17.85
CA ALA A 136 -36.29 4.25 -16.52
C ALA A 136 -35.67 5.65 -16.37
N VAL A 137 -34.96 6.13 -17.39
CA VAL A 137 -34.40 7.49 -17.43
C VAL A 137 -35.51 8.54 -17.43
N GLN A 138 -36.59 8.33 -18.20
CA GLN A 138 -37.75 9.21 -18.20
C GLN A 138 -38.42 9.30 -16.82
N GLN A 139 -38.54 8.17 -16.12
CA GLN A 139 -39.08 8.14 -14.77
C GLN A 139 -38.22 8.93 -13.79
N ASN A 140 -36.89 8.78 -13.84
CA ASN A 140 -35.97 9.53 -12.99
C ASN A 140 -36.06 11.04 -13.24
N LEU A 141 -36.05 11.48 -14.50
CA LEU A 141 -36.20 12.89 -14.86
C LEU A 141 -37.55 13.46 -14.44
N ARG A 142 -38.62 12.65 -14.52
CA ARG A 142 -39.94 13.04 -14.05
C ARG A 142 -39.99 13.24 -12.54
N GLU A 143 -39.34 12.37 -11.77
CA GLU A 143 -39.25 12.50 -10.31
C GLU A 143 -38.43 13.72 -9.89
N ARG A 144 -37.38 14.04 -10.65
CA ARG A 144 -36.49 15.17 -10.36
C ARG A 144 -37.02 16.53 -10.80
N PHE A 145 -37.72 16.62 -11.93
CA PHE A 145 -38.14 17.91 -12.50
C PHE A 145 -39.66 18.11 -12.55
N ALA A 146 -40.44 17.14 -12.03
CA ALA A 146 -41.90 17.13 -12.09
C ALA A 146 -42.47 17.35 -13.52
N ALA A 147 -41.71 16.95 -14.55
CA ALA A 147 -42.02 17.17 -15.97
C ALA A 147 -42.11 15.84 -16.73
N PRO A 148 -43.09 15.66 -17.63
CA PRO A 148 -43.21 14.43 -18.44
C PRO A 148 -42.23 14.43 -19.63
N VAL A 149 -41.01 13.98 -19.38
CA VAL A 149 -39.94 13.95 -20.39
C VAL A 149 -40.18 12.87 -21.46
N THR A 150 -40.02 13.23 -22.73
CA THR A 150 -39.98 12.27 -23.85
C THR A 150 -38.57 12.18 -24.43
N ILE A 151 -37.99 10.97 -24.53
CA ILE A 151 -36.64 10.79 -25.08
C ILE A 151 -36.72 10.15 -26.47
N ALA A 152 -36.07 10.77 -27.46
CA ALA A 152 -35.88 10.24 -28.81
C ALA A 152 -34.38 10.01 -29.06
N ILE A 153 -34.04 8.87 -29.67
CA ILE A 153 -32.66 8.55 -30.02
C ILE A 153 -32.52 8.50 -31.54
N GLU A 154 -31.65 9.35 -32.08
CA GLU A 154 -31.35 9.49 -33.50
C GLU A 154 -29.91 9.04 -33.76
N THR A 155 -29.72 8.30 -34.84
CA THR A 155 -28.38 8.02 -35.38
C THR A 155 -28.13 9.03 -36.48
N GLY A 156 -27.02 9.78 -36.41
CA GLY A 156 -26.66 10.72 -37.47
C GLY A 156 -26.60 9.99 -38.82
N SER A 157 -27.37 10.46 -39.79
CA SER A 157 -27.32 10.03 -41.18
C SER A 157 -25.92 10.24 -41.76
N GLU A 158 -25.41 9.21 -42.44
CA GLU A 158 -24.25 9.15 -43.33
C GLU A 158 -23.49 10.47 -43.54
N LEU A 159 -22.42 10.67 -42.79
CA LEU A 159 -21.34 11.57 -43.21
C LEU A 159 -20.41 10.78 -44.14
N GLU A 160 -20.51 11.07 -45.44
CA GLU A 160 -19.64 10.53 -46.49
C GLU A 160 -18.16 10.69 -46.10
N GLY A 161 -17.42 9.58 -46.15
CA GLY A 161 -16.10 9.40 -45.55
C GLY A 161 -14.96 10.31 -46.04
N LYS A 162 -15.22 11.28 -46.92
CA LYS A 162 -14.18 12.17 -47.45
C LYS A 162 -13.81 13.32 -46.50
N ALA A 163 -14.80 13.91 -45.82
CA ALA A 163 -14.55 15.01 -44.88
C ALA A 163 -13.89 14.53 -43.57
N LEU A 164 -14.18 13.30 -43.14
CA LEU A 164 -13.55 12.66 -41.98
C LEU A 164 -12.09 12.27 -42.30
N MET A 165 -11.82 11.78 -43.52
CA MET A 165 -10.48 11.46 -44.01
C MET A 165 -9.62 12.72 -44.15
N ASP A 166 -10.15 13.83 -44.69
CA ASP A 166 -9.40 15.08 -44.86
C ASP A 166 -9.06 15.74 -43.51
N ALA A 167 -9.98 15.71 -42.55
CA ALA A 167 -9.74 16.21 -41.19
C ALA A 167 -8.71 15.34 -40.42
N MET A 168 -8.80 14.02 -40.54
CA MET A 168 -7.83 13.10 -39.95
C MET A 168 -6.44 13.17 -40.60
N GLN A 169 -6.37 13.40 -41.91
CA GLN A 169 -5.13 13.52 -42.66
C GLN A 169 -4.40 14.83 -42.32
N THR A 170 -5.13 15.94 -42.18
CA THR A 170 -4.56 17.23 -41.74
C THR A 170 -3.99 17.13 -40.32
N LEU A 171 -4.68 16.43 -39.41
CA LEU A 171 -4.22 16.19 -38.03
C LEU A 171 -3.00 15.25 -38.00
N ARG A 172 -2.96 14.23 -38.86
CA ARG A 172 -1.80 13.33 -39.05
C ARG A 172 -0.57 14.06 -39.60
N GLU A 173 -0.72 14.91 -40.60
CA GLU A 173 0.39 15.64 -41.22
C GLU A 173 1.02 16.67 -40.26
N GLN A 174 0.20 17.29 -39.40
CA GLN A 174 0.69 18.18 -38.33
C GLN A 174 1.44 17.43 -37.22
N THR A 175 1.06 16.17 -36.97
CA THR A 175 1.68 15.31 -35.96
C THR A 175 2.99 14.69 -36.48
N ILE A 176 3.03 14.30 -37.76
CA ILE A 176 4.23 13.76 -38.43
C ILE A 176 5.34 14.81 -38.56
N ARG A 177 5.00 16.09 -38.75
CA ARG A 177 5.98 17.20 -38.79
C ARG A 177 6.72 17.47 -37.48
N LYS A 178 6.24 16.92 -36.35
CA LYS A 178 6.82 17.16 -35.01
C LYS A 178 7.68 16.00 -34.48
N MET A 179 7.88 14.93 -35.25
CA MET A 179 8.70 13.79 -34.84
C MET A 179 10.11 13.85 -35.47
N PRO A 180 11.20 13.57 -34.72
CA PRO A 180 12.54 13.47 -35.30
C PRO A 180 12.64 12.25 -36.21
N ALA A 181 13.22 12.44 -37.40
CA ALA A 181 13.37 11.39 -38.41
C ALA A 181 14.47 10.38 -38.02
N ALA A 182 14.10 9.11 -37.82
CA ALA A 182 15.03 8.00 -37.82
C ALA A 182 15.28 7.54 -39.27
N ALA A 183 16.55 7.48 -39.66
CA ALA A 183 17.01 7.18 -41.01
C ALA A 183 16.68 5.74 -41.44
N ALA A 184 16.08 5.61 -42.62
CA ALA A 184 15.82 4.34 -43.28
C ALA A 184 17.11 3.77 -43.90
N ALA A 185 17.48 2.55 -43.51
CA ALA A 185 18.46 1.73 -44.24
C ALA A 185 17.72 0.86 -45.27
N HIS A 186 18.23 0.83 -46.50
CA HIS A 186 17.67 0.08 -47.64
C HIS A 186 17.79 -1.45 -47.47
N PRO A 187 16.87 -2.23 -48.09
CA PRO A 187 16.85 -3.69 -47.97
C PRO A 187 17.80 -4.35 -48.98
N GLU A 188 18.77 -5.13 -48.50
CA GLU A 188 19.47 -6.12 -49.32
C GLU A 188 18.76 -7.48 -49.26
N LYS A 189 18.70 -8.13 -50.44
CA LYS A 189 18.07 -9.43 -50.71
C LYS A 189 18.65 -10.54 -49.83
N ARG A 190 17.79 -11.27 -49.13
CA ARG A 190 18.15 -12.55 -48.49
C ARG A 190 17.82 -13.73 -49.39
N GLU A 191 18.85 -14.54 -49.60
CA GLU A 191 18.85 -15.84 -50.26
C GLU A 191 17.96 -16.87 -49.54
N GLU A 192 17.37 -17.75 -50.33
CA GLU A 192 16.58 -18.89 -49.89
C GLU A 192 17.44 -19.94 -49.15
N LYS A 193 17.02 -20.34 -47.94
CA LYS A 193 17.43 -21.62 -47.35
C LYS A 193 16.27 -22.38 -46.71
N ALA A 194 16.14 -23.62 -47.20
CA ALA A 194 15.60 -24.87 -46.64
C ALA A 194 14.37 -24.83 -45.69
N GLN A 195 13.32 -25.55 -46.10
CA GLN A 195 12.10 -25.83 -45.34
C GLN A 195 12.34 -26.82 -44.17
N PRO A 196 11.86 -26.54 -42.95
CA PRO A 196 11.57 -27.57 -41.95
C PRO A 196 10.18 -28.19 -42.22
N GLN A 197 10.03 -29.48 -41.90
CA GLN A 197 8.74 -30.19 -41.86
C GLN A 197 7.73 -29.41 -40.99
N SER A 198 6.49 -29.31 -41.44
CA SER A 198 5.44 -28.53 -40.79
C SER A 198 4.90 -29.23 -39.53
N GLU A 199 4.89 -28.53 -38.41
CA GLU A 199 4.27 -28.92 -37.12
C GLU A 199 2.75 -28.59 -37.07
N THR A 200 2.15 -28.24 -38.19
CA THR A 200 0.73 -27.84 -38.27
C THR A 200 -0.16 -29.05 -38.02
N PHE A 201 -0.93 -29.04 -36.93
CA PHE A 201 -1.80 -30.16 -36.55
C PHE A 201 -3.23 -30.01 -37.07
N TYR A 202 -3.64 -28.82 -37.53
CA TYR A 202 -4.93 -28.60 -38.18
C TYR A 202 -4.78 -27.66 -39.38
N GLY A 203 -5.41 -27.98 -40.51
CA GLY A 203 -5.37 -27.16 -41.71
C GLY A 203 -4.06 -27.25 -42.51
N LYS A 204 -3.79 -26.23 -43.34
CA LYS A 204 -2.55 -26.15 -44.14
C LYS A 204 -1.48 -25.34 -43.40
N PRO A 205 -0.19 -25.62 -43.60
CA PRO A 205 0.89 -24.82 -43.01
C PRO A 205 0.77 -23.35 -43.43
N PHE A 206 1.01 -22.43 -42.50
CA PHE A 206 0.91 -21.00 -42.76
C PHE A 206 2.10 -20.23 -42.17
N ARG A 207 2.33 -19.01 -42.66
CA ARG A 207 3.40 -18.11 -42.21
C ARG A 207 2.90 -16.67 -42.24
N GLY A 208 3.47 -15.83 -41.40
CA GLY A 208 3.14 -14.40 -41.30
C GLY A 208 3.23 -13.92 -39.87
N PRO A 209 3.24 -12.59 -39.64
CA PRO A 209 3.19 -12.04 -38.29
C PRO A 209 1.82 -12.31 -37.65
N ALA A 210 1.81 -12.56 -36.34
CA ALA A 210 0.58 -12.55 -35.56
C ALA A 210 0.10 -11.10 -35.35
N VAL A 211 -1.20 -10.89 -35.49
CA VAL A 211 -1.88 -9.63 -35.17
C VAL A 211 -2.18 -9.64 -33.66
N PRO A 212 -1.79 -8.58 -32.91
CA PRO A 212 -2.18 -8.46 -31.51
C PRO A 212 -3.69 -8.51 -31.33
N MET A 213 -4.19 -9.25 -30.35
CA MET A 213 -5.63 -9.47 -30.17
C MET A 213 -6.38 -8.17 -29.87
N LYS A 214 -5.73 -7.18 -29.23
CA LYS A 214 -6.31 -5.85 -29.02
C LYS A 214 -6.60 -5.07 -30.31
N ASP A 215 -5.92 -5.41 -31.41
CA ASP A 215 -6.03 -4.73 -32.70
C ASP A 215 -7.03 -5.45 -33.63
N LEU A 216 -7.66 -6.55 -33.21
CA LEU A 216 -8.58 -7.32 -34.04
C LEU A 216 -9.87 -6.54 -34.33
N THR A 217 -10.19 -6.41 -35.61
CA THR A 217 -11.42 -5.75 -36.08
C THR A 217 -12.15 -6.58 -37.13
N MET A 218 -13.47 -6.44 -37.21
CA MET A 218 -14.34 -7.25 -38.08
C MET A 218 -14.10 -7.07 -39.60
N ASP A 219 -13.49 -5.96 -40.00
CA ASP A 219 -13.12 -5.66 -41.39
C ASP A 219 -11.81 -6.35 -41.82
N MET A 220 -11.09 -6.97 -40.89
CA MET A 220 -9.90 -7.75 -41.22
C MET A 220 -10.28 -9.01 -42.02
N GLY A 221 -9.44 -9.32 -43.01
CA GLY A 221 -9.57 -10.52 -43.84
C GLY A 221 -9.16 -11.79 -43.09
N THR A 222 -8.20 -12.53 -43.65
CA THR A 222 -7.58 -13.64 -42.92
C THR A 222 -6.49 -13.09 -42.02
N VAL A 223 -6.57 -13.40 -40.73
CA VAL A 223 -5.61 -12.99 -39.70
C VAL A 223 -4.91 -14.20 -39.12
N ILE A 224 -3.74 -13.98 -38.55
CA ILE A 224 -3.04 -14.95 -37.71
C ILE A 224 -3.04 -14.34 -36.31
N VAL A 225 -3.49 -15.10 -35.32
CA VAL A 225 -3.37 -14.75 -33.90
C VAL A 225 -2.48 -15.76 -33.22
N GLU A 226 -1.78 -15.33 -32.17
CA GLU A 226 -0.91 -16.18 -31.36
C GLU A 226 -1.19 -15.90 -29.90
N GLY A 227 -1.43 -16.95 -29.10
CA GLY A 227 -1.85 -16.76 -27.72
C GLY A 227 -1.94 -18.04 -26.92
N ARG A 228 -2.14 -17.89 -25.62
CA ARG A 228 -2.38 -18.97 -24.67
C ARG A 228 -3.87 -19.30 -24.62
N VAL A 229 -4.18 -20.59 -24.68
CA VAL A 229 -5.53 -21.12 -24.45
C VAL A 229 -5.80 -21.12 -22.95
N PHE A 230 -6.87 -20.45 -22.52
CA PHE A 230 -7.26 -20.39 -21.11
C PHE A 230 -8.64 -21.01 -20.82
N ASN A 231 -9.44 -21.27 -21.86
CA ASN A 231 -10.73 -21.97 -21.74
C ASN A 231 -10.93 -22.93 -22.93
N VAL A 232 -11.50 -24.11 -22.70
CA VAL A 232 -11.81 -25.11 -23.74
C VAL A 232 -13.20 -25.69 -23.49
N GLU A 233 -14.10 -25.53 -24.48
CA GLU A 233 -15.53 -25.88 -24.37
C GLU A 233 -16.02 -26.66 -25.60
N HIS A 234 -15.24 -27.63 -26.07
CA HIS A 234 -15.63 -28.47 -27.19
C HIS A 234 -16.94 -29.22 -26.93
N LYS A 235 -17.93 -29.08 -27.82
CA LYS A 235 -19.27 -29.67 -27.67
C LYS A 235 -19.53 -30.74 -28.73
N GLU A 236 -19.71 -31.98 -28.30
CA GLU A 236 -20.09 -33.10 -29.18
C GLU A 236 -21.58 -33.05 -29.58
N LEU A 237 -21.86 -33.24 -30.86
CA LEU A 237 -23.20 -33.34 -31.43
C LEU A 237 -23.46 -34.77 -31.90
N LYS A 238 -23.75 -35.68 -30.96
CA LYS A 238 -23.89 -37.13 -31.18
C LYS A 238 -24.78 -37.54 -32.36
N LYS A 239 -25.89 -36.82 -32.59
CA LYS A 239 -26.82 -37.11 -33.70
C LYS A 239 -26.27 -36.78 -35.09
N ARG A 240 -25.23 -35.94 -35.17
CA ARG A 240 -24.64 -35.45 -36.43
C ARG A 240 -23.19 -35.92 -36.63
N ASN A 241 -22.65 -36.74 -35.73
CA ASN A 241 -21.24 -37.14 -35.73
C ASN A 241 -20.27 -35.96 -35.92
N ALA A 242 -20.56 -34.85 -35.25
CA ALA A 242 -19.86 -33.58 -35.43
C ALA A 242 -19.56 -32.92 -34.08
N TYR A 243 -18.66 -31.96 -34.08
CA TYR A 243 -18.27 -31.16 -32.92
C TYR A 243 -18.45 -29.67 -33.22
N VAL A 244 -18.81 -28.91 -32.20
CA VAL A 244 -18.52 -27.48 -32.14
C VAL A 244 -17.23 -27.34 -31.37
N VAL A 245 -16.14 -27.10 -32.08
CA VAL A 245 -14.85 -26.78 -31.47
C VAL A 245 -14.92 -25.35 -31.00
N LYS A 246 -14.93 -25.16 -29.68
CA LYS A 246 -14.88 -23.86 -29.00
C LYS A 246 -13.74 -23.84 -27.98
N PHE A 247 -12.92 -22.79 -28.00
CA PHE A 247 -11.92 -22.49 -26.98
C PHE A 247 -11.53 -21.01 -27.05
N ASP A 248 -11.03 -20.46 -25.94
CA ASP A 248 -10.68 -19.04 -25.83
C ASP A 248 -9.17 -18.86 -25.66
N MET A 249 -8.61 -17.90 -26.39
CA MET A 249 -7.18 -17.58 -26.39
C MET A 249 -6.93 -16.13 -26.00
N THR A 250 -5.81 -15.85 -25.34
CA THR A 250 -5.32 -14.50 -25.05
C THR A 250 -3.84 -14.34 -25.40
N ASP A 251 -3.45 -13.16 -25.85
CA ASP A 251 -2.06 -12.73 -25.98
C ASP A 251 -1.66 -11.73 -24.87
N ASN A 252 -2.46 -11.66 -23.80
CA ASN A 252 -2.41 -10.70 -22.69
C ASN A 252 -2.74 -9.24 -23.09
N THR A 253 -2.98 -8.94 -24.36
CA THR A 253 -3.46 -7.62 -24.80
C THR A 253 -4.98 -7.59 -24.98
N ASN A 254 -5.58 -8.70 -25.40
CA ASN A 254 -7.02 -8.97 -25.42
C ASN A 254 -7.25 -10.49 -25.47
N SER A 255 -8.50 -10.93 -25.60
CA SER A 255 -8.87 -12.33 -25.80
C SER A 255 -9.75 -12.48 -27.04
N VAL A 256 -9.66 -13.64 -27.68
CA VAL A 256 -10.52 -14.00 -28.81
C VAL A 256 -11.01 -15.44 -28.66
N ARG A 257 -12.29 -15.64 -28.96
CA ARG A 257 -12.90 -16.97 -29.03
C ARG A 257 -12.64 -17.62 -30.37
N ILE A 258 -12.12 -18.84 -30.35
CA ILE A 258 -11.97 -19.69 -31.53
C ILE A 258 -13.17 -20.63 -31.60
N SER A 259 -13.96 -20.54 -32.67
CA SER A 259 -15.20 -21.34 -32.81
C SER A 259 -15.42 -21.84 -34.24
N ARG A 260 -15.71 -23.14 -34.39
CA ARG A 260 -16.16 -23.73 -35.66
C ARG A 260 -16.92 -25.05 -35.46
N PHE A 261 -18.03 -25.19 -36.19
CA PHE A 261 -18.69 -26.47 -36.41
C PHE A 261 -17.88 -27.30 -37.43
N MET A 262 -17.63 -28.57 -37.11
CA MET A 262 -16.86 -29.49 -37.95
C MET A 262 -17.25 -30.95 -37.68
N GLU A 263 -17.15 -31.80 -38.70
CA GLU A 263 -17.37 -33.25 -38.57
C GLU A 263 -16.32 -33.88 -37.63
N ALA A 264 -16.64 -34.99 -36.97
CA ALA A 264 -15.78 -35.59 -35.94
C ALA A 264 -14.34 -35.88 -36.41
N ASN A 265 -14.17 -36.34 -37.65
CA ASN A 265 -12.84 -36.62 -38.22
C ASN A 265 -12.02 -35.35 -38.46
N GLU A 266 -12.67 -34.22 -38.78
CA GLU A 266 -12.01 -32.93 -38.97
C GLU A 266 -11.65 -32.28 -37.62
N ALA A 267 -12.48 -32.49 -36.59
CA ALA A 267 -12.26 -31.95 -35.25
C ALA A 267 -11.17 -32.69 -34.46
N LYS A 268 -10.99 -33.99 -34.71
CA LYS A 268 -10.11 -34.87 -33.93
C LYS A 268 -8.70 -34.30 -33.66
N PRO A 269 -7.96 -33.74 -34.64
CA PRO A 269 -6.63 -33.19 -34.38
C PRO A 269 -6.63 -32.00 -33.41
N ILE A 270 -7.71 -31.21 -33.40
CA ILE A 270 -7.85 -30.08 -32.47
C ILE A 270 -8.15 -30.61 -31.07
N LEU A 271 -9.08 -31.56 -30.94
CA LEU A 271 -9.43 -32.17 -29.65
C LEU A 271 -8.22 -32.82 -28.94
N GLU A 272 -7.28 -33.35 -29.72
CA GLU A 272 -6.09 -34.03 -29.20
C GLU A 272 -4.93 -33.07 -28.84
N ASN A 273 -4.88 -31.87 -29.44
CA ASN A 273 -3.74 -30.95 -29.30
C ASN A 273 -4.07 -29.63 -28.56
N VAL A 274 -5.36 -29.31 -28.37
CA VAL A 274 -5.79 -28.09 -27.68
C VAL A 274 -6.21 -28.42 -26.25
N ALA A 275 -5.47 -27.88 -25.30
CA ALA A 275 -5.76 -27.96 -23.87
C ALA A 275 -5.53 -26.58 -23.22
N VAL A 276 -6.12 -26.37 -22.05
CA VAL A 276 -5.82 -25.18 -21.23
C VAL A 276 -4.32 -25.14 -20.94
N GLY A 277 -3.70 -23.99 -21.20
CA GLY A 277 -2.25 -23.78 -21.07
C GLY A 277 -1.47 -23.95 -22.37
N SER A 278 -2.03 -24.55 -23.42
CA SER A 278 -1.39 -24.62 -24.75
C SER A 278 -1.18 -23.22 -25.30
N VAL A 279 -0.03 -22.98 -25.94
CA VAL A 279 0.20 -21.77 -26.74
C VAL A 279 0.07 -22.16 -28.20
N LEU A 280 -0.80 -21.45 -28.92
CA LEU A 280 -1.18 -21.79 -30.30
C LEU A 280 -1.02 -20.57 -31.21
N ARG A 281 -0.70 -20.84 -32.47
CA ARG A 281 -0.89 -19.92 -33.59
C ARG A 281 -2.11 -20.40 -34.37
N VAL A 282 -3.05 -19.49 -34.62
CA VAL A 282 -4.30 -19.79 -35.31
C VAL A 282 -4.46 -18.83 -36.47
N GLN A 283 -4.50 -19.38 -37.69
CA GLN A 283 -4.91 -18.63 -38.87
C GLN A 283 -6.42 -18.79 -39.06
N GLY A 284 -7.13 -17.69 -39.25
CA GLY A 284 -8.57 -17.72 -39.40
C GLY A 284 -9.15 -16.40 -39.89
N ARG A 285 -10.48 -16.32 -39.89
CA ARG A 285 -11.22 -15.09 -40.22
C ARG A 285 -12.19 -14.76 -39.12
N LEU A 286 -12.26 -13.48 -38.76
CA LEU A 286 -13.22 -12.99 -37.79
C LEU A 286 -14.63 -13.02 -38.40
N ILE A 287 -15.56 -13.58 -37.67
CA ILE A 287 -16.99 -13.63 -38.02
C ILE A 287 -17.81 -13.26 -36.79
N GLU A 288 -19.01 -12.76 -37.01
CA GLU A 288 -20.00 -12.57 -35.98
C GLU A 288 -20.73 -13.91 -35.77
N ASP A 289 -20.60 -14.48 -34.57
CA ASP A 289 -21.38 -15.65 -34.21
C ASP A 289 -22.77 -15.20 -33.75
N ARG A 290 -23.78 -15.47 -34.57
CA ARG A 290 -25.18 -15.07 -34.28
C ARG A 290 -25.80 -15.80 -33.09
N PHE A 291 -25.20 -16.89 -32.63
CA PHE A 291 -25.70 -17.61 -31.46
C PHE A 291 -25.17 -17.01 -30.16
N GLU A 292 -23.92 -16.55 -30.16
CA GLU A 292 -23.26 -15.94 -28.98
C GLU A 292 -23.34 -14.40 -28.98
N ASN A 293 -23.69 -13.80 -30.12
CA ASN A 293 -23.63 -12.35 -30.35
C ASN A 293 -22.22 -11.77 -30.09
N GLU A 294 -21.19 -12.56 -30.37
CA GLU A 294 -19.78 -12.23 -30.14
C GLU A 294 -18.97 -12.34 -31.43
N MET A 295 -17.86 -11.59 -31.49
CA MET A 295 -16.84 -11.76 -32.52
C MET A 295 -16.03 -13.02 -32.22
N VAL A 296 -16.05 -13.97 -33.15
CA VAL A 296 -15.27 -15.22 -33.05
C VAL A 296 -14.31 -15.35 -34.23
N LEU A 297 -13.13 -15.90 -33.98
CA LEU A 297 -12.20 -16.26 -35.03
C LEU A 297 -12.54 -17.67 -35.52
N LYS A 298 -13.02 -17.78 -36.76
CA LYS A 298 -13.24 -19.07 -37.41
C LYS A 298 -11.89 -19.62 -37.93
N PRO A 299 -11.36 -20.73 -37.36
CA PRO A 299 -10.04 -21.22 -37.72
C PRO A 299 -10.01 -21.90 -39.08
N TYR A 300 -8.91 -21.69 -39.81
CA TYR A 300 -8.53 -22.37 -41.05
C TYR A 300 -7.34 -23.31 -40.84
N ALA A 301 -6.39 -22.92 -40.00
CA ALA A 301 -5.24 -23.72 -39.65
C ALA A 301 -4.72 -23.39 -38.23
N MET A 302 -4.07 -24.36 -37.58
CA MET A 302 -3.47 -24.23 -36.25
C MET A 302 -2.13 -24.95 -36.17
N GLU A 303 -1.18 -24.32 -35.51
CA GLU A 303 0.14 -24.87 -35.20
C GLU A 303 0.54 -24.49 -33.76
N PRO A 304 1.48 -25.21 -33.14
CA PRO A 304 2.06 -24.80 -31.86
C PRO A 304 2.62 -23.39 -31.95
N GLY A 305 2.34 -22.57 -30.93
CA GLY A 305 2.88 -21.22 -30.81
C GLY A 305 3.93 -21.09 -29.72
N SER A 306 4.56 -19.93 -29.66
CA SER A 306 5.49 -19.55 -28.62
C SER A 306 5.27 -18.09 -28.23
N LEU A 307 4.79 -17.85 -27.01
CA LEU A 307 4.77 -16.51 -26.44
C LEU A 307 6.17 -16.17 -25.92
N PRO A 308 6.67 -14.95 -26.15
CA PRO A 308 7.92 -14.49 -25.55
C PRO A 308 7.84 -14.62 -24.03
N LYS A 309 8.81 -15.30 -23.43
CA LYS A 309 8.96 -15.36 -21.97
C LYS A 309 10.01 -14.35 -21.56
N ARG A 310 9.74 -13.59 -20.49
CA ARG A 310 10.76 -12.74 -19.87
C ARG A 310 11.92 -13.60 -19.37
N GLN A 311 13.13 -13.17 -19.69
CA GLN A 311 14.37 -13.85 -19.32
C GLN A 311 15.24 -12.89 -18.52
N ASP A 312 15.83 -13.39 -17.43
CA ASP A 312 16.83 -12.66 -16.66
C ASP A 312 18.18 -12.76 -17.37
N LYS A 313 18.62 -11.66 -17.98
CA LYS A 313 19.80 -11.61 -18.85
C LYS A 313 21.07 -11.18 -18.13
N ALA A 314 20.99 -10.87 -16.83
CA ALA A 314 22.16 -10.47 -16.06
C ALA A 314 23.25 -11.56 -16.12
N VAL A 315 24.51 -11.15 -16.23
CA VAL A 315 25.64 -12.08 -16.23
C VAL A 315 26.12 -12.29 -14.80
N GLY A 316 26.46 -13.52 -14.44
CA GLY A 316 26.98 -13.85 -13.10
C GLY A 316 25.87 -14.14 -12.09
N ALA A 317 26.09 -13.71 -10.84
CA ALA A 317 25.14 -13.93 -9.75
C ALA A 317 23.82 -13.20 -10.00
N LYS A 318 22.72 -13.87 -9.66
CA LYS A 318 21.36 -13.34 -9.80
C LYS A 318 20.89 -12.73 -8.49
N ARG A 319 19.95 -11.79 -8.56
CA ARG A 319 19.35 -11.22 -7.34
C ARG A 319 18.51 -12.24 -6.58
N VAL A 320 18.13 -11.87 -5.36
CA VAL A 320 17.09 -12.53 -4.57
C VAL A 320 15.99 -11.50 -4.31
N GLU A 321 14.74 -11.88 -4.58
CA GLU A 321 13.60 -11.04 -4.20
C GLU A 321 13.29 -11.20 -2.72
N LEU A 322 13.27 -10.07 -2.00
CA LEU A 322 13.06 -10.03 -0.55
C LEU A 322 11.69 -9.46 -0.17
N HIS A 323 10.96 -8.85 -1.09
CA HIS A 323 9.66 -8.23 -0.80
C HIS A 323 8.66 -8.63 -1.88
N LEU A 324 7.82 -9.64 -1.58
CA LEU A 324 6.88 -10.22 -2.52
C LEU A 324 5.58 -10.62 -1.83
N HIS A 325 4.49 -10.13 -2.41
CA HIS A 325 3.12 -10.41 -2.05
C HIS A 325 2.54 -11.48 -2.97
N THR A 326 1.85 -12.44 -2.37
CA THR A 326 1.11 -13.50 -3.04
C THR A 326 -0.39 -13.18 -3.04
N THR A 327 -1.19 -14.03 -3.67
CA THR A 327 -2.66 -13.97 -3.56
C THR A 327 -3.21 -14.00 -2.13
N MET A 328 -2.38 -14.32 -1.12
CA MET A 328 -2.77 -14.27 0.30
C MET A 328 -2.69 -12.87 0.91
N SER A 329 -2.04 -11.91 0.23
CA SER A 329 -2.19 -10.48 0.52
C SER A 329 -3.56 -10.01 0.00
N ASN A 330 -4.55 -10.13 0.88
CA ASN A 330 -5.96 -10.06 0.54
C ASN A 330 -6.35 -8.79 -0.23
N MET A 331 -7.02 -8.98 -1.37
CA MET A 331 -7.47 -7.93 -2.29
C MET A 331 -6.35 -7.02 -2.80
N ASP A 332 -5.07 -7.39 -2.69
CA ASP A 332 -3.96 -6.51 -3.04
C ASP A 332 -2.99 -7.08 -4.09
N ALA A 333 -2.61 -8.35 -3.94
CA ALA A 333 -1.72 -9.03 -4.86
C ALA A 333 -2.39 -10.19 -5.59
N LEU A 334 -1.85 -10.49 -6.77
CA LEU A 334 -2.36 -11.46 -7.73
C LEU A 334 -1.38 -12.60 -7.99
N THR A 335 -0.18 -12.52 -7.44
CA THR A 335 0.92 -13.46 -7.66
C THR A 335 0.59 -14.84 -7.06
N PRO A 336 0.43 -15.90 -7.88
CA PRO A 336 0.33 -17.24 -7.33
C PRO A 336 1.68 -17.67 -6.73
N THR A 337 1.66 -18.17 -5.50
CA THR A 337 2.88 -18.51 -4.73
C THR A 337 3.80 -19.46 -5.50
N ASP A 338 3.25 -20.52 -6.09
CA ASP A 338 4.03 -21.53 -6.81
C ASP A 338 4.64 -20.98 -8.10
N ALA A 339 3.92 -20.10 -8.80
CA ALA A 339 4.35 -19.47 -10.04
C ALA A 339 5.52 -18.50 -9.80
N ALA A 340 5.49 -17.69 -8.72
CA ALA A 340 6.61 -16.84 -8.32
C ALA A 340 7.88 -17.65 -8.03
N ILE A 341 7.75 -18.72 -7.24
CA ILE A 341 8.88 -19.60 -6.88
C ILE A 341 9.49 -20.24 -8.13
N LYS A 342 8.64 -20.77 -9.04
CA LYS A 342 9.09 -21.35 -10.31
C LYS A 342 9.76 -20.31 -11.21
N GLN A 343 9.25 -19.08 -11.24
CA GLN A 343 9.80 -18.00 -12.06
C GLN A 343 11.17 -17.55 -11.55
N ALA A 344 11.33 -17.37 -10.24
CA ALA A 344 12.61 -17.07 -9.60
C ALA A 344 13.65 -18.17 -9.89
N ALA A 345 13.26 -19.43 -9.71
CA ALA A 345 14.13 -20.57 -10.01
C ALA A 345 14.53 -20.60 -11.49
N ALA A 346 13.60 -20.37 -12.41
CA ALA A 346 13.86 -20.31 -13.85
C ALA A 346 14.78 -19.14 -14.25
N TRP A 347 14.80 -18.05 -13.49
CA TRP A 347 15.73 -16.93 -13.67
C TRP A 347 17.08 -17.12 -12.98
N GLY A 348 17.26 -18.21 -12.25
CA GLY A 348 18.51 -18.53 -11.54
C GLY A 348 18.64 -17.83 -10.19
N HIS A 349 17.56 -17.29 -9.63
CA HIS A 349 17.55 -16.75 -8.27
C HIS A 349 17.65 -17.92 -7.29
N ARG A 350 18.62 -17.88 -6.37
CA ARG A 350 18.86 -18.99 -5.43
C ARG A 350 17.84 -19.07 -4.30
N ALA A 351 17.18 -17.96 -4.01
CA ALA A 351 16.16 -17.84 -2.98
C ALA A 351 15.06 -16.87 -3.41
N ILE A 352 13.93 -16.94 -2.73
CA ILE A 352 12.80 -16.02 -2.87
C ILE A 352 12.11 -15.86 -1.51
N ALA A 353 11.79 -14.63 -1.14
CA ALA A 353 11.00 -14.34 0.05
C ALA A 353 9.50 -14.34 -0.24
N ILE A 354 8.72 -14.67 0.79
CA ILE A 354 7.27 -14.55 0.81
C ILE A 354 6.91 -13.64 1.99
N THR A 355 6.32 -12.48 1.74
CA THR A 355 6.13 -11.40 2.72
C THR A 355 4.72 -10.82 2.65
N ASP A 356 3.71 -11.69 2.70
CA ASP A 356 2.32 -11.25 2.63
C ASP A 356 1.93 -10.27 3.76
N HIS A 357 0.94 -9.40 3.50
CA HIS A 357 0.48 -8.40 4.46
C HIS A 357 -0.13 -9.03 5.71
N GLY A 358 0.56 -8.90 6.84
CA GLY A 358 0.06 -9.27 8.16
C GLY A 358 -0.29 -10.75 8.34
N CYS A 359 0.14 -11.62 7.44
CA CYS A 359 -0.24 -13.03 7.44
C CYS A 359 0.91 -13.94 6.94
N CYS A 360 0.73 -15.26 7.08
CA CYS A 360 1.67 -16.28 6.62
C CYS A 360 0.97 -17.44 5.90
N GLN A 361 -0.19 -17.17 5.29
CA GLN A 361 -1.08 -18.22 4.75
C GLN A 361 -0.49 -18.94 3.53
N SER A 362 0.41 -18.28 2.80
CA SER A 362 1.12 -18.81 1.63
C SER A 362 2.27 -19.77 1.99
N PHE A 363 2.64 -19.90 3.26
CA PHE A 363 3.79 -20.71 3.68
C PHE A 363 3.63 -22.19 3.32
N THR A 364 2.42 -22.73 3.45
CA THR A 364 2.12 -24.12 3.07
C THR A 364 2.18 -24.33 1.56
N ASP A 365 1.73 -23.35 0.78
CA ASP A 365 1.79 -23.42 -0.69
C ASP A 365 3.24 -23.38 -1.17
N ALA A 366 4.06 -22.52 -0.55
CA ALA A 366 5.48 -22.47 -0.81
C ALA A 366 6.18 -23.79 -0.45
N LEU A 367 5.86 -24.38 0.71
CA LEU A 367 6.37 -25.68 1.13
C LEU A 367 5.98 -26.80 0.14
N HIS A 368 4.71 -26.88 -0.25
CA HIS A 368 4.23 -27.86 -1.23
C HIS A 368 4.90 -27.70 -2.60
N CYS A 369 5.25 -26.47 -2.99
CA CYS A 369 5.98 -26.22 -4.23
C CYS A 369 7.39 -26.83 -4.19
N VAL A 370 8.13 -26.62 -3.10
CA VAL A 370 9.54 -27.06 -2.99
C VAL A 370 9.73 -28.50 -2.49
N GLU A 371 8.71 -29.11 -1.87
CA GLU A 371 8.70 -30.53 -1.48
C GLU A 371 7.84 -31.42 -2.39
N GLY A 372 7.19 -30.83 -3.39
CA GLY A 372 6.35 -31.54 -4.33
C GLY A 372 7.13 -32.51 -5.23
N LYS A 373 6.40 -33.26 -6.06
CA LYS A 373 6.99 -34.28 -6.97
C LYS A 373 8.05 -33.74 -7.94
N LYS A 374 8.00 -32.44 -8.27
CA LYS A 374 8.91 -31.76 -9.20
C LYS A 374 9.34 -30.42 -8.58
N PRO A 375 10.28 -30.45 -7.62
CA PRO A 375 10.70 -29.25 -6.92
C PRO A 375 11.44 -28.30 -7.89
N PRO A 376 11.18 -26.98 -7.87
CA PRO A 376 11.82 -26.03 -8.77
C PRO A 376 13.33 -25.95 -8.53
N LYS A 377 14.12 -26.29 -9.56
CA LYS A 377 15.59 -26.20 -9.53
C LYS A 377 16.06 -24.85 -10.03
N VAL A 378 17.01 -24.26 -9.33
CA VAL A 378 17.60 -22.97 -9.71
C VAL A 378 18.36 -23.16 -11.02
N ALA A 379 18.00 -22.37 -12.04
CA ALA A 379 18.54 -22.50 -13.38
C ALA A 379 20.08 -22.47 -13.38
N GLY A 380 20.69 -23.49 -14.00
CA GLY A 380 22.13 -23.69 -13.98
C GLY A 380 22.66 -24.51 -12.81
N THR A 381 21.80 -25.02 -11.93
CA THR A 381 22.18 -25.83 -10.76
C THR A 381 21.20 -27.00 -10.52
N ASP A 382 21.60 -27.95 -9.66
CA ASP A 382 20.73 -29.04 -9.17
C ASP A 382 20.05 -28.70 -7.82
N GLU A 383 20.25 -27.49 -7.31
CA GLU A 383 19.71 -27.05 -6.02
C GLU A 383 18.25 -26.63 -6.17
N THR A 384 17.41 -27.05 -5.21
CA THR A 384 16.04 -26.54 -5.12
C THR A 384 16.08 -25.12 -4.58
N ILE A 385 15.29 -24.21 -5.15
CA ILE A 385 15.21 -22.83 -4.67
C ILE A 385 14.84 -22.75 -3.19
N LYS A 386 15.53 -21.89 -2.46
CA LYS A 386 15.29 -21.66 -1.03
C LYS A 386 14.13 -20.68 -0.82
N ILE A 387 13.28 -20.96 0.16
CA ILE A 387 12.19 -20.06 0.57
C ILE A 387 12.62 -19.29 1.82
N LEU A 388 12.46 -17.96 1.80
CA LEU A 388 12.60 -17.11 2.97
C LEU A 388 11.19 -16.80 3.50
N TYR A 389 10.85 -17.40 4.65
CA TYR A 389 9.54 -17.24 5.26
C TYR A 389 9.47 -15.92 6.02
N GLY A 390 8.65 -14.98 5.53
CA GLY A 390 8.50 -13.67 6.13
C GLY A 390 7.05 -13.16 6.14
N CYS A 391 6.91 -11.91 6.54
CA CYS A 391 5.64 -11.19 6.64
C CYS A 391 5.93 -9.69 6.51
N GLU A 392 5.11 -8.98 5.73
CA GLU A 392 5.05 -7.54 5.85
C GLU A 392 4.05 -7.18 6.96
N GLY A 393 4.57 -6.81 8.13
CA GLY A 393 3.78 -6.52 9.31
C GLY A 393 3.28 -5.07 9.35
N TYR A 394 2.15 -4.86 10.04
CA TYR A 394 1.68 -3.52 10.41
C TYR A 394 2.28 -3.09 11.75
N TYR A 395 3.48 -2.58 11.72
CA TYR A 395 4.24 -2.15 12.89
C TYR A 395 3.70 -0.85 13.50
N VAL A 396 3.62 -0.84 14.83
CA VAL A 396 3.35 0.36 15.61
C VAL A 396 4.50 0.55 16.58
N ASN A 397 5.24 1.64 16.42
CA ASN A 397 6.19 2.05 17.44
C ASN A 397 5.38 2.53 18.66
N ASP A 398 5.30 1.73 19.71
CA ASP A 398 4.57 1.99 20.96
C ASP A 398 5.49 2.32 22.13
N VAL A 399 6.80 2.15 21.95
CA VAL A 399 7.83 2.57 22.88
C VAL A 399 8.36 3.94 22.45
N ASP A 400 8.90 4.71 23.39
CA ASP A 400 9.81 5.78 23.03
C ASP A 400 11.22 5.22 23.05
N ASP A 401 11.77 5.00 21.86
CA ASP A 401 13.09 4.43 21.63
C ASP A 401 14.20 5.49 21.69
N ARG A 402 13.85 6.74 22.02
CA ARG A 402 14.79 7.76 22.49
C ARG A 402 15.20 7.45 23.94
N ILE A 403 16.39 7.91 24.30
CA ILE A 403 16.90 7.82 25.67
C ILE A 403 16.62 9.13 26.38
N VAL A 404 16.52 9.09 27.71
CA VAL A 404 16.32 10.31 28.49
C VAL A 404 17.65 11.01 28.69
N VAL A 405 18.71 10.24 28.98
CA VAL A 405 20.00 10.79 29.39
C VAL A 405 21.03 10.59 28.29
N HIS A 406 21.70 11.67 27.89
CA HIS A 406 22.74 11.69 26.87
C HIS A 406 24.06 12.13 27.52
N GLY A 407 25.09 11.29 27.48
CA GLY A 407 26.39 11.54 28.13
C GLY A 407 26.59 10.75 29.43
N ASP A 408 27.79 10.85 30.01
CA ASP A 408 28.26 9.91 31.03
C ASP A 408 28.22 10.46 32.47
N LYS A 409 27.89 11.75 32.66
CA LYS A 409 27.87 12.33 34.01
C LYS A 409 26.67 11.82 34.78
N ASP A 410 26.93 11.28 35.97
CA ASP A 410 25.86 10.95 36.92
C ASP A 410 25.57 12.13 37.84
N MET A 411 24.33 12.15 38.35
CA MET A 411 23.83 13.19 39.22
C MET A 411 22.74 12.61 40.13
N ASP A 412 22.85 12.89 41.42
CA ASP A 412 21.78 12.64 42.40
C ASP A 412 20.66 13.69 42.22
N PHE A 413 19.40 13.29 42.34
CA PHE A 413 18.26 14.16 42.00
C PHE A 413 18.15 15.45 42.85
N HIS A 414 18.85 15.52 43.99
CA HIS A 414 18.92 16.71 44.84
C HIS A 414 20.09 17.66 44.51
N GLN A 415 20.85 17.40 43.44
CA GLN A 415 21.93 18.27 42.98
C GLN A 415 21.44 19.39 42.03
N GLU A 416 22.31 20.38 41.79
CA GLU A 416 22.02 21.47 40.85
C GLU A 416 22.10 20.97 39.39
N PHE A 417 21.08 21.33 38.60
CA PHE A 417 21.07 21.16 37.15
C PHE A 417 20.67 22.46 36.46
N VAL A 418 20.90 22.55 35.14
CA VAL A 418 20.51 23.72 34.34
C VAL A 418 19.42 23.32 33.36
N ALA A 419 18.21 23.82 33.56
CA ALA A 419 17.17 23.71 32.55
C ALA A 419 17.31 24.85 31.54
N PHE A 420 17.17 24.55 30.25
CA PHE A 420 17.33 25.56 29.19
C PHE A 420 16.41 25.28 27.99
N ASP A 421 16.18 26.33 27.21
CA ASP A 421 15.34 26.34 26.01
C ASP A 421 15.91 27.37 25.01
N LEU A 422 15.73 27.10 23.71
CA LEU A 422 16.22 27.93 22.62
C LEU A 422 15.13 28.31 21.63
N GLU A 423 15.12 29.58 21.24
CA GLU A 423 14.41 30.02 20.04
C GLU A 423 15.38 30.12 18.86
N THR A 424 14.93 29.72 17.67
CA THR A 424 15.81 29.55 16.51
C THR A 424 15.15 30.02 15.20
N THR A 425 15.96 30.23 14.16
CA THR A 425 15.47 30.62 12.83
C THR A 425 14.87 29.47 12.02
N GLY A 426 14.81 28.25 12.57
CA GLY A 426 14.37 27.05 11.88
C GLY A 426 14.81 25.79 12.63
N LEU A 427 14.64 24.61 12.03
CA LEU A 427 14.79 23.33 12.74
C LEU A 427 16.17 22.65 12.57
N SER A 428 17.02 23.14 11.66
CA SER A 428 18.30 22.52 11.33
C SER A 428 19.44 23.15 12.12
N SER A 429 20.03 22.44 13.10
CA SER A 429 21.20 22.97 13.84
C SER A 429 22.41 23.32 12.94
N ARG A 430 22.46 22.73 11.74
CA ARG A 430 23.46 22.98 10.69
C ARG A 430 23.21 24.31 9.97
N ASP A 431 22.00 24.53 9.49
CA ASP A 431 21.66 25.66 8.59
C ASP A 431 20.99 26.83 9.32
N ASP A 432 20.38 26.54 10.47
CA ASP A 432 19.65 27.47 11.31
C ASP A 432 20.53 28.15 12.39
N ARG A 433 20.02 29.22 13.01
CA ARG A 433 20.74 30.03 14.00
C ARG A 433 19.86 30.24 15.22
N ILE A 434 20.50 30.36 16.38
CA ILE A 434 19.86 30.67 17.67
C ILE A 434 19.54 32.16 17.71
N ILE A 435 18.35 32.52 18.21
CA ILE A 435 17.86 33.90 18.34
C ILE A 435 17.47 34.30 19.78
N GLU A 436 17.20 33.34 20.66
CA GLU A 436 17.09 33.56 22.11
C GLU A 436 17.68 32.35 22.85
N ILE A 437 18.34 32.59 23.98
CA ILE A 437 18.74 31.56 24.94
C ILE A 437 18.09 31.88 26.28
N GLY A 438 17.34 30.94 26.83
CA GLY A 438 16.86 30.98 28.20
C GLY A 438 17.37 29.78 28.98
N ALA A 439 17.90 30.02 30.19
CA ALA A 439 18.40 28.97 31.06
C ALA A 439 18.26 29.35 32.54
N VAL A 440 18.03 28.36 33.38
CA VAL A 440 17.90 28.52 34.82
C VAL A 440 18.62 27.39 35.54
N ILE A 441 19.35 27.74 36.62
CA ILE A 441 19.92 26.74 37.54
C ILE A 441 18.84 26.43 38.56
N LEU A 442 18.46 25.16 38.69
CA LEU A 442 17.52 24.69 39.71
C LEU A 442 18.19 23.75 40.70
N LYS A 443 17.68 23.77 41.92
CA LYS A 443 17.93 22.77 42.96
C LYS A 443 16.65 22.54 43.76
N ASP A 444 16.21 21.28 43.89
CA ASP A 444 15.00 20.92 44.64
C ASP A 444 13.76 21.77 44.25
N GLY A 445 13.62 22.07 42.94
CA GLY A 445 12.54 22.90 42.40
C GLY A 445 12.66 24.40 42.67
N GLN A 446 13.74 24.88 43.28
CA GLN A 446 14.00 26.31 43.52
C GLN A 446 14.95 26.87 42.47
N GLU A 447 14.61 28.05 41.93
CA GLU A 447 15.47 28.80 41.00
C GLU A 447 16.63 29.46 41.77
N MET A 448 17.86 29.08 41.41
CA MET A 448 19.08 29.61 42.02
C MET A 448 19.66 30.77 41.22
N SER A 449 19.56 30.70 39.88
CA SER A 449 20.07 31.72 38.97
C SER A 449 19.41 31.59 37.60
N ARG A 450 19.43 32.67 36.82
CA ARG A 450 18.82 32.76 35.49
C ARG A 450 19.76 33.45 34.50
N PHE A 451 19.82 32.88 33.30
CA PHE A 451 20.51 33.43 32.14
C PHE A 451 19.47 33.57 31.02
N GLN A 452 19.27 34.79 30.52
CA GLN A 452 18.36 35.03 29.40
C GLN A 452 18.90 36.13 28.50
N THR A 453 18.97 35.88 27.20
CA THR A 453 19.47 36.87 26.23
C THR A 453 18.98 36.60 24.81
N PHE A 454 18.73 37.67 24.06
CA PHE A 454 18.56 37.58 22.60
C PHE A 454 19.91 37.45 21.91
N VAL A 455 19.90 36.81 20.73
CA VAL A 455 21.09 36.57 19.93
C VAL A 455 20.85 37.08 18.51
N ASP A 456 21.76 37.89 17.99
CA ASP A 456 21.73 38.32 16.58
C ASP A 456 22.10 37.13 15.67
N PRO A 457 21.16 36.61 14.83
CA PRO A 457 21.44 35.50 13.93
C PRO A 457 22.27 35.91 12.70
N GLY A 458 22.55 37.21 12.52
CA GLY A 458 23.29 37.74 11.38
C GLY A 458 22.53 37.64 10.04
N ARG A 459 21.21 37.44 10.09
CA ARG A 459 20.33 37.33 8.92
C ARG A 459 18.90 37.77 9.25
N HIS A 460 18.13 38.04 8.21
CA HIS A 460 16.71 38.35 8.32
C HIS A 460 15.89 37.16 8.82
N LEU A 461 14.85 37.45 9.60
CA LEU A 461 13.90 36.46 10.05
C LEU A 461 12.81 36.25 8.98
N GLU A 462 12.54 35.00 8.64
CA GLU A 462 11.37 34.67 7.86
C GLU A 462 10.10 34.96 8.66
N ARG A 463 9.05 35.44 7.97
CA ARG A 463 7.77 35.80 8.61
C ARG A 463 7.19 34.69 9.50
N LYS A 464 7.34 33.43 9.06
CA LYS A 464 6.86 32.26 9.81
C LYS A 464 7.56 32.09 11.16
N ILE A 465 8.83 32.48 11.30
CA ILE A 465 9.57 32.41 12.56
C ILE A 465 9.09 33.47 13.54
N VAL A 466 8.83 34.69 13.04
CA VAL A 466 8.25 35.77 13.85
C VAL A 466 6.87 35.36 14.37
N GLU A 467 6.05 34.74 13.51
CA GLU A 467 4.71 34.24 13.90
C GLU A 467 4.78 33.09 14.92
N LEU A 468 5.84 32.29 14.92
CA LEU A 468 6.00 31.12 15.80
C LEU A 468 6.62 31.46 17.15
N THR A 469 7.64 32.32 17.17
CA THR A 469 8.42 32.67 18.36
C THR A 469 7.98 33.98 19.00
N GLY A 470 7.27 34.83 18.26
CA GLY A 470 6.95 36.20 18.69
C GLY A 470 8.16 37.16 18.68
N ILE A 471 9.36 36.68 18.33
CA ILE A 471 10.57 37.51 18.28
C ILE A 471 10.61 38.30 16.97
N THR A 472 10.67 39.63 17.08
CA THR A 472 10.75 40.54 15.93
C THR A 472 12.18 40.98 15.65
N GLU A 473 12.46 41.47 14.43
CA GLU A 473 13.78 42.02 14.10
C GLU A 473 14.18 43.19 15.02
N ASP A 474 13.20 44.00 15.43
CA ASP A 474 13.42 45.12 16.36
C ASP A 474 13.93 44.64 17.74
N MET A 475 13.50 43.45 18.20
CA MET A 475 13.96 42.85 19.46
C MET A 475 15.39 42.32 19.36
N LEU A 476 15.82 41.94 18.16
CA LEU A 476 17.18 41.47 17.88
C LEU A 476 18.13 42.63 17.56
N GLN A 477 17.63 43.84 17.36
CA GLN A 477 18.45 44.99 17.04
C GLN A 477 19.38 45.35 18.20
N GLY A 478 20.69 45.19 17.97
CA GLY A 478 21.72 45.42 18.99
C GLY A 478 21.92 44.25 19.95
N ALA A 479 21.26 43.11 19.72
CA ALA A 479 21.54 41.88 20.43
C ALA A 479 22.98 41.40 20.14
N PRO A 480 23.67 40.80 21.12
CA PRO A 480 25.00 40.24 20.92
C PRO A 480 24.96 39.03 19.98
N LYS A 481 26.09 38.76 19.31
CA LYS A 481 26.20 37.59 18.44
C LYS A 481 26.46 36.31 19.24
N ILE A 482 26.20 35.16 18.62
CA ILE A 482 26.40 33.86 19.26
C ILE A 482 27.85 33.62 19.69
N GLU A 483 28.84 34.23 19.03
CA GLU A 483 30.26 34.15 19.41
C GLU A 483 30.57 34.83 20.75
N GLU A 484 29.77 35.82 21.15
CA GLU A 484 29.92 36.47 22.45
C GLU A 484 29.12 35.74 23.55
N ILE A 485 27.94 35.25 23.20
CA ILE A 485 26.99 34.67 24.17
C ILE A 485 27.30 33.23 24.50
N LEU A 486 27.70 32.42 23.53
CA LEU A 486 27.94 30.99 23.75
C LEU A 486 28.96 30.74 24.88
N PRO A 487 30.15 31.40 24.92
CA PRO A 487 31.08 31.22 26.04
C PRO A 487 30.48 31.57 27.41
N LYS A 488 29.68 32.64 27.50
CA LYS A 488 29.02 33.06 28.74
C LYS A 488 27.95 32.05 29.19
N PHE A 489 27.22 31.49 28.23
CA PHE A 489 26.27 30.41 28.50
C PHE A 489 26.98 29.15 29.00
N LEU A 490 28.07 28.72 28.36
CA LEU A 490 28.85 27.56 28.81
C LEU A 490 29.45 27.76 30.21
N GLU A 491 29.90 28.99 30.52
CA GLU A 491 30.35 29.36 31.88
C GLU A 491 29.21 29.29 32.91
N PHE A 492 28.01 29.77 32.56
CA PHE A 492 26.82 29.68 33.39
C PHE A 492 26.44 28.22 33.69
N VAL A 493 26.51 27.34 32.68
CA VAL A 493 26.26 25.90 32.83
C VAL A 493 27.32 25.25 33.74
N GLY A 494 28.59 25.60 33.56
CA GLY A 494 29.69 25.05 34.35
C GLY A 494 29.91 23.57 34.03
N ASP A 495 29.79 22.69 35.01
CA ASP A 495 29.85 21.24 34.84
C ASP A 495 28.49 20.54 35.02
N ARG A 496 27.41 21.30 35.25
CA ARG A 496 26.09 20.78 35.60
C ARG A 496 25.43 20.04 34.44
N VAL A 497 24.50 19.15 34.78
CA VAL A 497 23.63 18.46 33.82
C VAL A 497 22.71 19.48 33.16
N LEU A 498 22.59 19.40 31.83
CA LEU A 498 21.62 20.16 31.07
C LEU A 498 20.27 19.44 31.05
N VAL A 499 19.18 20.17 31.14
CA VAL A 499 17.82 19.64 31.07
C VAL A 499 17.05 20.44 30.04
N ALA A 500 16.39 19.78 29.10
CA ALA A 500 15.55 20.44 28.12
C ALA A 500 14.33 19.57 27.78
N HIS A 501 13.36 20.15 27.08
CA HIS A 501 12.15 19.47 26.65
C HIS A 501 12.25 19.20 25.15
N ASN A 502 12.64 17.96 24.77
CA ASN A 502 13.20 17.61 23.46
C ASN A 502 14.69 17.97 23.31
N SER A 503 15.52 17.50 24.24
CA SER A 503 16.91 17.92 24.42
C SER A 503 17.81 17.75 23.20
N ASP A 504 17.55 16.78 22.32
CA ASP A 504 18.31 16.61 21.07
C ASP A 504 18.24 17.86 20.18
N PHE A 505 17.13 18.60 20.22
CA PHE A 505 16.97 19.85 19.50
C PHE A 505 17.90 20.93 20.07
N ASP A 506 17.70 21.32 21.34
CA ASP A 506 18.42 22.43 21.96
C ASP A 506 19.92 22.14 22.06
N THR A 507 20.27 20.93 22.52
CA THR A 507 21.67 20.52 22.61
C THR A 507 22.32 20.37 21.25
N GLY A 508 21.56 20.00 20.21
CA GLY A 508 22.03 19.96 18.83
C GLY A 508 22.45 21.34 18.32
N PHE A 509 21.68 22.38 18.62
CA PHE A 509 22.03 23.77 18.29
C PHE A 509 23.26 24.26 19.05
N ILE A 510 23.35 23.97 20.35
CA ILE A 510 24.53 24.32 21.16
C ILE A 510 25.78 23.59 20.66
N ARG A 511 25.67 22.28 20.37
CA ARG A 511 26.78 21.47 19.84
C ARG A 511 27.28 22.01 18.51
N ALA A 512 26.37 22.29 17.57
CA ALA A 512 26.73 22.88 16.28
C ALA A 512 27.33 24.28 16.42
N ALA A 513 26.86 25.09 17.37
CA ALA A 513 27.44 26.39 17.66
C ALA A 513 28.85 26.28 18.28
N CYS A 514 29.07 25.30 19.16
CA CYS A 514 30.39 24.99 19.71
C CYS A 514 31.35 24.54 18.61
N GLU A 515 30.93 23.63 17.73
CA GLU A 515 31.73 23.15 16.60
C GLU A 515 32.16 24.29 15.68
N ARG A 516 31.24 25.20 15.32
CA ARG A 516 31.54 26.39 14.50
C ARG A 516 32.56 27.33 15.13
N GLN A 517 32.65 27.36 16.46
CA GLN A 517 33.56 28.22 17.20
C GLN A 517 34.82 27.48 17.70
N GLY A 518 34.94 26.17 17.42
CA GLY A 518 36.03 25.34 17.94
C GLY A 518 36.01 25.16 19.46
N LEU A 519 34.84 25.30 20.10
CA LEU A 519 34.65 25.10 21.53
C LEU A 519 34.32 23.62 21.83
N PRO A 520 34.84 23.05 22.94
CA PRO A 520 34.49 21.69 23.34
C PRO A 520 33.05 21.61 23.86
N TYR A 521 32.33 20.55 23.48
CA TYR A 521 31.01 20.22 24.03
C TYR A 521 31.08 18.85 24.72
N THR A 522 30.98 18.82 26.05
CA THR A 522 31.16 17.59 26.86
C THR A 522 30.03 17.38 27.88
N TYR A 523 28.91 18.08 27.69
CA TYR A 523 27.82 18.11 28.66
C TYR A 523 26.96 16.85 28.59
N THR A 524 26.50 16.42 29.76
CA THR A 524 25.42 15.44 29.87
C THR A 524 24.08 16.16 29.88
N ALA A 525 23.11 15.66 29.12
CA ALA A 525 21.78 16.24 28.99
C ALA A 525 20.69 15.24 29.35
N ALA A 526 19.57 15.72 29.91
CA ALA A 526 18.39 14.95 30.24
C ALA A 526 17.15 15.52 29.53
N ASP A 527 16.33 14.63 28.97
CA ASP A 527 15.16 14.99 28.19
C ASP A 527 13.85 14.76 28.94
N THR A 528 13.21 15.87 29.35
CA THR A 528 11.93 15.83 30.05
C THR A 528 10.78 15.36 29.16
N LEU A 529 10.85 15.52 27.84
CA LEU A 529 9.83 15.04 26.92
C LEU A 529 9.78 13.51 26.94
N ILE A 530 10.93 12.88 26.75
CA ILE A 530 11.05 11.42 26.73
C ILE A 530 10.66 10.83 28.07
N LEU A 531 11.13 11.43 29.16
CA LEU A 531 10.83 10.95 30.49
C LEU A 531 9.33 11.06 30.81
N SER A 532 8.71 12.18 30.44
CA SER A 532 7.25 12.37 30.57
C SER A 532 6.46 11.33 29.78
N GLN A 533 6.89 11.00 28.56
CA GLN A 533 6.22 9.99 27.72
C GLN A 533 6.18 8.60 28.38
N ASN A 534 7.18 8.30 29.20
CA ASN A 534 7.29 7.00 29.85
C ASN A 534 6.59 6.96 31.22
N LEU A 535 6.59 8.05 31.97
CA LEU A 535 5.95 8.14 33.30
C LEU A 535 4.47 8.56 33.24
N LEU A 536 4.09 9.41 32.30
CA LEU A 536 2.74 10.00 32.19
C LEU A 536 1.94 9.40 31.04
N GLN A 537 1.85 8.06 31.00
CA GLN A 537 1.27 7.29 29.89
C GLN A 537 -0.21 7.57 29.59
N HIS A 538 -0.92 8.24 30.51
CA HIS A 538 -2.31 8.63 30.35
C HIS A 538 -2.49 9.85 29.42
N LEU A 539 -1.42 10.59 29.12
CA LEU A 539 -1.45 11.73 28.22
C LEU A 539 -1.36 11.30 26.74
N SER A 540 -2.09 12.00 25.88
CA SER A 540 -2.06 11.78 24.42
C SER A 540 -1.08 12.70 23.67
N LYS A 541 -0.66 13.78 24.33
CA LYS A 541 0.28 14.78 23.80
C LYS A 541 1.20 15.20 24.94
N PHE A 542 2.44 15.55 24.57
CA PHE A 542 3.50 15.87 25.53
C PHE A 542 4.17 17.19 25.16
N LYS A 543 3.40 18.20 24.77
CA LYS A 543 3.94 19.55 24.67
C LYS A 543 4.24 20.08 26.08
N LEU A 544 5.18 21.02 26.20
CA LEU A 544 5.63 21.55 27.48
C LEU A 544 4.46 22.04 28.36
N ASP A 545 3.54 22.81 27.77
CA ASP A 545 2.32 23.31 28.41
C ASP A 545 1.39 22.18 28.88
N ILE A 546 1.21 21.14 28.07
CA ILE A 546 0.35 19.99 28.40
C ILE A 546 0.93 19.19 29.56
N VAL A 547 2.23 18.93 29.55
CA VAL A 547 2.92 18.20 30.64
C VAL A 547 2.91 19.03 31.92
N SER A 548 3.20 20.33 31.82
CA SER A 548 3.16 21.27 32.94
C SER A 548 1.78 21.26 33.63
N ASN A 549 0.71 21.34 32.84
CA ASN A 549 -0.67 21.27 33.33
C ASN A 549 -0.98 19.91 33.98
N ALA A 550 -0.55 18.80 33.38
CA ALA A 550 -0.77 17.47 33.94
C ALA A 550 -0.10 17.28 35.31
N LEU A 551 1.07 17.91 35.50
CA LEU A 551 1.81 17.92 36.76
C LEU A 551 1.35 19.04 37.72
N SER A 552 0.30 19.79 37.37
CA SER A 552 -0.27 20.89 38.16
C SER A 552 0.77 21.97 38.52
N LEU A 553 1.64 22.31 37.57
CA LEU A 553 2.62 23.38 37.72
C LEU A 553 2.00 24.77 37.43
N PRO A 554 2.65 25.88 37.86
CA PRO A 554 2.14 27.24 37.61
C PRO A 554 2.03 27.59 36.13
N ASP A 555 1.06 28.47 35.80
CA ASP A 555 0.96 29.07 34.46
C ASP A 555 2.23 29.86 34.10
N PHE A 556 2.63 29.79 32.83
CA PHE A 556 3.82 30.47 32.30
C PHE A 556 3.55 31.04 30.90
N ASN A 557 4.41 31.96 30.45
CA ASN A 557 4.30 32.56 29.13
C ASN A 557 5.03 31.70 28.09
N HIS A 558 4.30 30.78 27.46
CA HIS A 558 4.82 29.90 26.42
C HIS A 558 5.43 30.71 25.25
N HIS A 559 6.58 30.27 24.71
CA HIS A 559 7.38 30.96 23.67
C HIS A 559 8.30 32.09 24.17
N ARG A 560 8.61 32.10 25.46
CA ARG A 560 9.78 32.83 25.98
C ARG A 560 10.76 31.83 26.55
N ALA A 561 11.94 31.75 25.93
CA ALA A 561 12.94 30.74 26.29
C ALA A 561 13.26 30.68 27.80
N GLY A 562 13.26 31.83 28.49
CA GLY A 562 13.51 31.86 29.95
C GLY A 562 12.39 31.23 30.79
N ASP A 563 11.12 31.42 30.41
CA ASP A 563 9.97 30.89 31.15
C ASP A 563 9.75 29.41 30.83
N ASP A 564 10.01 29.03 29.58
CA ASP A 564 9.96 27.64 29.11
C ASP A 564 11.08 26.81 29.78
N ALA A 565 12.29 27.37 29.92
CA ALA A 565 13.38 26.75 30.69
C ALA A 565 13.00 26.51 32.16
N MET A 566 12.37 27.48 32.83
CA MET A 566 11.91 27.31 34.22
C MET A 566 10.86 26.21 34.34
N THR A 567 9.88 26.21 33.44
CA THR A 567 8.84 25.19 33.40
C THR A 567 9.44 23.80 33.16
N CYS A 568 10.39 23.68 32.23
CA CYS A 568 11.12 22.44 31.98
C CYS A 568 11.84 21.94 33.23
N GLY A 569 12.51 22.82 33.97
CA GLY A 569 13.18 22.45 35.22
C GLY A 569 12.22 21.98 36.33
N LEU A 570 11.06 22.62 36.45
CA LEU A 570 10.02 22.18 37.39
C LEU A 570 9.42 20.82 36.99
N ILE A 571 9.22 20.57 35.69
CA ILE A 571 8.81 19.25 35.18
C ILE A 571 9.84 18.21 35.58
N MET A 572 11.12 18.44 35.31
CA MET A 572 12.18 17.49 35.68
C MET A 572 12.17 17.17 37.18
N THR A 573 12.04 18.20 38.02
CA THR A 573 11.96 18.05 39.48
C THR A 573 10.80 17.12 39.89
N LYS A 574 9.63 17.27 39.27
CA LYS A 574 8.48 16.40 39.52
C LYS A 574 8.69 14.98 39.03
N LEU A 575 9.26 14.79 37.84
CA LEU A 575 9.52 13.47 37.29
C LEU A 575 10.59 12.71 38.11
N MET A 576 11.62 13.41 38.60
CA MET A 576 12.62 12.84 39.52
C MET A 576 11.97 12.33 40.82
N ALA A 577 11.08 13.12 41.44
CA ALA A 577 10.34 12.69 42.62
C ALA A 577 9.49 11.44 42.36
N MET A 578 8.82 11.36 41.20
CA MET A 578 8.07 10.16 40.81
C MET A 578 8.97 8.93 40.64
N LEU A 579 10.16 9.10 40.06
CA LEU A 579 11.14 8.03 39.89
C LEU A 579 11.64 7.49 41.25
N GLU A 580 11.90 8.35 42.22
CA GLU A 580 12.28 7.96 43.57
C GLU A 580 11.14 7.23 44.28
N GLU A 581 9.94 7.80 44.27
CA GLU A 581 8.79 7.32 45.04
C GLU A 581 8.20 6.01 44.47
N GLU A 582 8.08 5.90 43.15
CA GLU A 582 7.38 4.78 42.51
C GLU A 582 8.33 3.67 42.01
N TYR A 583 9.59 4.01 41.71
CA TYR A 583 10.51 3.10 41.02
C TYR A 583 11.86 2.89 41.72
N ASP A 584 12.11 3.54 42.86
CA ASP A 584 13.37 3.44 43.63
C ASP A 584 14.61 3.82 42.80
N ILE A 585 14.45 4.82 41.93
CA ILE A 585 15.50 5.36 41.06
C ILE A 585 15.91 6.73 41.61
N HIS A 586 17.18 6.90 41.95
CA HIS A 586 17.68 8.10 42.68
C HIS A 586 18.76 8.89 41.92
N THR A 587 19.29 8.34 40.83
CA THR A 587 20.37 9.01 40.06
C THR A 587 20.11 9.01 38.56
N LEU A 588 20.65 10.01 37.87
CA LEU A 588 20.41 10.26 36.46
C LEU A 588 20.79 9.07 35.57
N GLN A 589 21.96 8.45 35.77
CA GLN A 589 22.44 7.36 34.93
C GLN A 589 21.63 6.06 35.08
N THR A 590 20.85 5.94 36.16
CA THR A 590 19.96 4.79 36.37
C THR A 590 18.64 4.87 35.58
N ILE A 591 18.30 6.04 35.04
CA ILE A 591 17.06 6.25 34.28
C ILE A 591 17.04 5.39 33.00
N ASN A 592 18.05 5.53 32.13
CA ASN A 592 18.07 4.83 30.83
C ASN A 592 17.93 3.30 30.94
N PRO A 593 18.65 2.60 31.84
CA PRO A 593 18.44 1.16 32.07
C PRO A 593 17.03 0.82 32.55
N ALA A 594 16.40 1.69 33.35
CA ALA A 594 15.05 1.47 33.86
C ALA A 594 13.96 1.68 32.80
N MET A 595 14.22 2.48 31.76
CA MET A 595 13.26 2.79 30.70
C MET A 595 12.66 1.54 30.05
N VAL A 596 13.41 0.44 29.93
CA VAL A 596 12.89 -0.81 29.35
C VAL A 596 11.62 -1.30 30.06
N LYS A 597 11.54 -1.11 31.39
CA LYS A 597 10.36 -1.47 32.18
C LYS A 597 9.28 -0.39 32.15
N LEU A 598 9.66 0.87 32.00
CA LEU A 598 8.72 2.02 31.96
C LEU A 598 8.02 2.16 30.59
N ARG A 599 8.58 1.57 29.53
CA ARG A 599 8.13 1.69 28.13
C ARG A 599 6.80 0.97 27.82
N SER A 600 6.30 0.07 28.67
CA SER A 600 5.27 -0.93 28.33
C SER A 600 3.81 -0.53 28.58
N GLY A 601 3.41 0.73 28.36
CA GLY A 601 1.99 1.11 28.56
C GLY A 601 1.44 2.25 27.71
N GLY A 602 2.14 2.67 26.66
CA GLY A 602 1.61 3.63 25.68
C GLY A 602 0.38 3.10 24.94
N ARG A 603 -0.63 3.95 24.69
CA ARG A 603 -1.81 3.58 23.89
C ARG A 603 -1.42 3.33 22.43
N ILE A 604 -1.28 2.05 22.07
CA ILE A 604 -1.13 1.56 20.67
C ILE A 604 -2.33 1.98 19.80
N THR A 605 -3.50 2.27 20.39
CA THR A 605 -4.75 2.53 19.65
C THR A 605 -4.70 3.75 18.76
N ASP A 606 -3.97 4.80 19.12
CA ASP A 606 -4.03 6.10 18.46
C ASP A 606 -2.89 6.32 17.44
N ARG A 607 -1.91 5.42 17.42
CA ARG A 607 -0.75 5.50 16.52
C ARG A 607 -1.07 4.88 15.16
N GLN A 608 -0.65 5.55 14.09
CA GLN A 608 -0.75 5.04 12.72
C GLN A 608 0.21 3.86 12.54
N ALA A 609 -0.28 2.76 11.98
CA ALA A 609 0.56 1.63 11.64
C ALA A 609 1.43 1.95 10.42
N ARG A 610 2.70 1.53 10.48
CA ARG A 610 3.69 1.58 9.41
C ARG A 610 4.00 0.16 8.95
N HIS A 611 4.55 0.00 7.76
CA HIS A 611 4.98 -1.32 7.29
C HIS A 611 6.34 -1.70 7.88
N ILE A 612 6.59 -3.00 8.03
CA ILE A 612 7.86 -3.57 8.45
C ILE A 612 8.06 -4.93 7.77
N ILE A 613 9.27 -5.28 7.37
CA ILE A 613 9.57 -6.62 6.87
C ILE A 613 10.16 -7.46 8.00
N LEU A 614 9.61 -8.66 8.19
CA LEU A 614 10.08 -9.64 9.18
C LEU A 614 10.41 -10.95 8.46
N PHE A 615 11.63 -11.46 8.61
CA PHE A 615 12.01 -12.81 8.20
C PHE A 615 12.27 -13.71 9.39
N ALA A 616 11.84 -14.97 9.29
CA ALA A 616 12.31 -16.03 10.16
C ALA A 616 13.73 -16.45 9.74
N LYS A 617 14.73 -16.13 10.57
CA LYS A 617 16.12 -16.57 10.39
C LYS A 617 16.26 -18.07 10.63
N ASN A 618 15.55 -18.60 11.61
CA ASN A 618 15.64 -20.00 12.07
C ASN A 618 14.33 -20.43 12.76
N GLN A 619 14.28 -21.65 13.29
CA GLN A 619 13.05 -22.22 13.88
C GLN A 619 12.49 -21.40 15.05
N VAL A 620 13.36 -20.74 15.84
CA VAL A 620 12.94 -19.82 16.91
C VAL A 620 12.25 -18.60 16.30
N GLY A 621 12.87 -18.00 15.28
CA GLY A 621 12.30 -16.90 14.51
C GLY A 621 10.94 -17.22 13.91
N LEU A 622 10.78 -18.39 13.30
CA LEU A 622 9.50 -18.82 12.71
C LEU A 622 8.40 -18.95 13.77
N ARG A 623 8.72 -19.53 14.93
CA ARG A 623 7.78 -19.59 16.06
C ARG A 623 7.41 -18.20 16.56
N ASN A 624 8.40 -17.31 16.70
CA ASN A 624 8.18 -15.93 17.11
C ASN A 624 7.33 -15.16 16.09
N LEU A 625 7.59 -15.35 14.80
CA LEU A 625 6.77 -14.79 13.71
C LEU A 625 5.31 -15.24 13.81
N TYR A 626 5.05 -16.52 14.09
CA TYR A 626 3.69 -17.01 14.35
C TYR A 626 3.04 -16.38 15.57
N HIS A 627 3.78 -16.17 16.67
CA HIS A 627 3.26 -15.47 17.84
C HIS A 627 2.95 -14.00 17.55
N LEU A 628 3.81 -13.29 16.81
CA LEU A 628 3.59 -11.90 16.43
C LEU A 628 2.37 -11.75 15.53
N ILE A 629 2.24 -12.61 14.50
CA ILE A 629 1.05 -12.64 13.61
C ILE A 629 -0.22 -13.01 14.39
N SER A 630 -0.13 -13.96 15.33
CA SER A 630 -1.29 -14.35 16.14
C SER A 630 -1.72 -13.21 17.07
N ASN A 631 -0.78 -12.60 17.78
CA ASN A 631 -1.07 -11.50 18.71
C ASN A 631 -1.54 -10.24 17.97
N SER A 632 -1.03 -9.97 16.78
CA SER A 632 -1.49 -8.85 15.96
C SER A 632 -2.94 -8.99 15.52
N ASN A 633 -3.40 -10.23 15.29
CA ASN A 633 -4.80 -10.54 14.96
C ASN A 633 -5.72 -10.66 16.18
N LEU A 634 -5.21 -11.14 17.32
CA LEU A 634 -6.04 -11.45 18.49
C LEU A 634 -6.06 -10.34 19.56
N LYS A 635 -4.92 -9.70 19.81
CA LYS A 635 -4.74 -8.72 20.90
C LYS A 635 -4.76 -7.29 20.38
N HIS A 636 -4.11 -7.04 19.24
CA HIS A 636 -3.78 -5.68 18.78
C HIS A 636 -4.53 -5.24 17.52
N PHE A 637 -5.43 -6.10 17.03
CA PHE A 637 -6.20 -5.86 15.82
C PHE A 637 -7.06 -4.60 15.93
N ARG A 638 -7.12 -3.83 14.85
CA ARG A 638 -8.04 -2.69 14.73
C ARG A 638 -8.71 -2.69 13.36
N ARG A 639 -8.09 -2.00 12.40
CA ARG A 639 -8.44 -2.11 10.96
C ARG A 639 -7.54 -3.13 10.25
N VAL A 640 -6.33 -3.29 10.78
CA VAL A 640 -5.27 -4.18 10.31
C VAL A 640 -4.66 -4.89 11.52
N PRO A 641 -4.00 -6.04 11.34
CA PRO A 641 -3.35 -6.77 12.43
C PRO A 641 -2.01 -6.12 12.82
N ARG A 642 -1.98 -5.40 13.95
CA ARG A 642 -0.86 -4.52 14.33
C ARG A 642 0.17 -5.21 15.23
N ILE A 643 1.45 -4.96 15.00
CA ILE A 643 2.57 -5.49 15.80
C ILE A 643 3.22 -4.34 16.58
N PRO A 644 3.08 -4.30 17.92
CA PRO A 644 3.78 -3.31 18.75
C PRO A 644 5.30 -3.53 18.74
N LYS A 645 6.09 -2.45 18.76
CA LYS A 645 7.56 -2.51 18.84
C LYS A 645 8.02 -3.19 20.14
N SER A 646 7.34 -2.96 21.26
CA SER A 646 7.64 -3.60 22.55
C SER A 646 7.63 -5.14 22.44
N GLU A 647 6.54 -5.71 21.93
CA GLU A 647 6.37 -7.16 21.76
C GLU A 647 7.32 -7.74 20.69
N LEU A 648 7.58 -6.98 19.61
CA LEU A 648 8.57 -7.34 18.61
C LEU A 648 9.99 -7.41 19.22
N LEU A 649 10.35 -6.50 20.14
CA LEU A 649 11.63 -6.54 20.83
C LEU A 649 11.77 -7.76 21.75
N GLU A 650 10.70 -8.12 22.47
CA GLU A 650 10.67 -9.34 23.30
C GLU A 650 10.86 -10.61 22.46
N MET A 651 10.32 -10.63 21.24
CA MET A 651 10.37 -11.77 20.33
C MET A 651 11.38 -11.61 19.18
N ARG A 652 12.35 -10.68 19.30
CA ARG A 652 13.32 -10.37 18.24
C ARG A 652 14.25 -11.53 17.91
N GLU A 653 14.51 -12.42 18.87
CA GLU A 653 15.41 -13.56 18.68
C GLU A 653 15.00 -14.39 17.45
N GLY A 654 15.96 -14.65 16.57
CA GLY A 654 15.73 -15.43 15.36
C GLY A 654 14.99 -14.68 14.25
N LEU A 655 14.73 -13.38 14.37
CA LEU A 655 14.16 -12.56 13.29
C LEU A 655 15.23 -11.72 12.58
N ILE A 656 14.99 -11.41 11.31
CA ILE A 656 15.69 -10.34 10.56
C ILE A 656 14.63 -9.30 10.17
N ILE A 657 14.93 -8.03 10.39
CA ILE A 657 13.97 -6.93 10.30
C ILE A 657 14.41 -5.90 9.25
N GLY A 658 13.54 -5.66 8.26
CA GLY A 658 13.73 -4.69 7.18
C GLY A 658 12.88 -3.44 7.33
N SER A 659 13.34 -2.30 6.79
CA SER A 659 12.66 -1.01 6.90
C SER A 659 11.38 -0.86 6.07
N ALA A 660 11.08 -1.82 5.18
CA ALA A 660 9.91 -1.88 4.30
C ALA A 660 9.81 -0.73 3.28
N CYS A 661 8.63 -0.63 2.66
CA CYS A 661 8.29 0.27 1.57
C CYS A 661 8.11 1.73 2.02
N GLU A 662 7.49 2.55 1.18
CA GLU A 662 7.18 3.94 1.48
C GLU A 662 6.24 4.12 2.66
N ALA A 663 5.43 3.12 3.00
CA ALA A 663 4.60 3.10 4.20
C ALA A 663 5.39 2.73 5.48
N GLY A 664 6.68 2.39 5.37
CA GLY A 664 7.58 2.09 6.49
C GLY A 664 7.94 3.31 7.33
N GLU A 665 8.35 3.09 8.59
CA GLU A 665 8.66 4.17 9.56
C GLU A 665 9.80 5.05 9.07
N LEU A 666 10.88 4.46 8.53
CA LEU A 666 12.05 5.20 8.07
C LEU A 666 11.73 6.10 6.86
N PHE A 667 11.05 5.55 5.84
CA PHE A 667 10.71 6.33 4.66
C PHE A 667 9.77 7.50 5.01
N GLN A 668 8.79 7.24 5.87
CA GLN A 668 7.87 8.28 6.34
C GLN A 668 8.59 9.35 7.17
N ALA A 669 9.58 8.98 7.98
CA ALA A 669 10.42 9.95 8.69
C ALA A 669 11.22 10.86 7.73
N ILE A 670 11.65 10.34 6.58
CA ILE A 670 12.29 11.15 5.52
C ILE A 670 11.28 12.14 4.94
N LEU A 671 10.06 11.70 4.61
CA LEU A 671 9.00 12.57 4.10
C LEU A 671 8.60 13.64 5.12
N ASP A 672 8.58 13.31 6.40
CA ASP A 672 8.28 14.21 7.51
C ASP A 672 9.45 15.14 7.88
N ARG A 673 10.54 15.13 7.10
CA ARG A 673 11.75 15.95 7.30
C ARG A 673 12.34 15.84 8.72
N LYS A 674 12.36 14.63 9.28
CA LYS A 674 13.02 14.38 10.57
C LYS A 674 14.52 14.73 10.48
N SER A 675 15.10 15.11 11.62
CA SER A 675 16.52 15.45 11.72
C SER A 675 17.39 14.25 11.33
N HIS A 676 18.63 14.50 10.90
CA HIS A 676 19.54 13.43 10.48
C HIS A 676 19.83 12.44 11.62
N ASP A 677 19.92 12.92 12.86
CA ASP A 677 20.13 12.08 14.05
C ASP A 677 18.90 11.20 14.33
N GLU A 678 17.69 11.74 14.16
CA GLU A 678 16.45 10.98 14.30
C GLU A 678 16.33 9.89 13.21
N LEU A 679 16.70 10.21 11.96
CA LEU A 679 16.74 9.23 10.88
C LEU A 679 17.73 8.11 11.18
N LYS A 680 18.92 8.43 11.70
CA LYS A 680 19.90 7.42 12.13
C LYS A 680 19.36 6.53 13.23
N ARG A 681 18.66 7.11 14.21
CA ARG A 681 18.08 6.40 15.33
C ARG A 681 17.00 5.41 14.86
N ILE A 682 16.08 5.86 14.00
CA ILE A 682 15.05 5.01 13.39
C ILE A 682 15.71 3.91 12.55
N ALA A 683 16.65 4.26 11.67
CA ALA A 683 17.36 3.31 10.82
C ALA A 683 18.15 2.27 11.63
N SER A 684 18.67 2.64 12.81
CA SER A 684 19.47 1.77 13.69
C SER A 684 18.71 0.53 14.17
N PHE A 685 17.37 0.60 14.26
CA PHE A 685 16.51 -0.48 14.72
C PHE A 685 16.45 -1.67 13.74
N TYR A 686 16.59 -1.42 12.44
CA TYR A 686 16.46 -2.42 11.38
C TYR A 686 17.77 -3.18 11.16
N ASP A 687 17.70 -4.45 10.78
CA ASP A 687 18.89 -5.23 10.41
C ASP A 687 19.37 -4.88 8.99
N PHE A 688 18.45 -4.50 8.10
CA PHE A 688 18.73 -3.99 6.76
C PHE A 688 17.74 -2.89 6.37
N LEU A 689 18.12 -2.04 5.42
CA LEU A 689 17.28 -0.97 4.91
C LEU A 689 16.84 -1.27 3.47
N GLU A 690 15.60 -0.95 3.13
CA GLU A 690 15.03 -1.17 1.80
C GLU A 690 15.00 0.10 0.97
N VAL A 691 15.30 -0.07 -0.31
CA VAL A 691 14.98 0.90 -1.36
C VAL A 691 14.21 0.19 -2.47
N GLN A 692 13.28 0.90 -3.09
CA GLN A 692 12.41 0.35 -4.12
C GLN A 692 12.52 1.15 -5.43
N PRO A 693 12.21 0.51 -6.57
CA PRO A 693 12.10 1.18 -7.86
C PRO A 693 11.20 2.42 -7.82
N LEU A 694 11.50 3.42 -8.63
CA LEU A 694 10.79 4.70 -8.63
C LEU A 694 9.29 4.52 -8.90
N ALA A 695 8.94 3.51 -9.71
CA ALA A 695 7.55 3.17 -10.04
C ALA A 695 6.68 2.95 -8.79
N ASN A 696 7.25 2.42 -7.71
CA ASN A 696 6.53 2.20 -6.45
C ASN A 696 6.03 3.52 -5.86
N ASN A 697 6.78 4.61 -6.06
CA ASN A 697 6.52 5.92 -5.45
C ASN A 697 6.09 7.00 -6.45
N ARG A 698 5.88 6.66 -7.73
CA ARG A 698 5.49 7.64 -8.76
C ARG A 698 4.13 8.30 -8.50
N PHE A 699 3.24 7.63 -7.77
CA PHE A 699 1.97 8.24 -7.34
C PHE A 699 2.19 9.51 -6.48
N MET A 700 3.35 9.66 -5.84
CA MET A 700 3.68 10.85 -5.04
C MET A 700 3.86 12.10 -5.90
N LEU A 701 4.29 11.96 -7.15
CA LEU A 701 4.60 13.09 -8.03
C LEU A 701 3.35 13.93 -8.35
N ASP A 702 2.22 13.26 -8.52
CA ASP A 702 0.93 13.87 -8.88
C ASP A 702 0.06 14.22 -7.66
N ASN A 703 0.54 13.95 -6.44
CA ASN A 703 -0.23 14.13 -5.24
C ASN A 703 0.29 15.33 -4.44
N GLU A 704 -0.57 16.34 -4.29
CA GLU A 704 -0.25 17.61 -3.62
C GLU A 704 0.22 17.46 -2.17
N LYS A 705 -0.09 16.33 -1.52
CA LYS A 705 0.40 16.00 -0.18
C LYS A 705 1.92 15.83 -0.13
N TYR A 706 2.56 15.39 -1.21
CA TYR A 706 3.98 15.11 -1.23
C TYR A 706 4.77 16.23 -1.91
N GLU A 707 5.98 16.45 -1.43
CA GLU A 707 6.89 17.47 -1.98
C GLU A 707 7.54 17.05 -3.29
N ALA A 708 7.72 15.74 -3.51
CA ALA A 708 8.29 15.21 -4.74
C ALA A 708 7.48 15.64 -5.97
N LYS A 709 8.17 16.12 -7.01
CA LYS A 709 7.58 16.53 -8.30
C LYS A 709 8.27 15.89 -9.50
N THR A 710 9.42 15.26 -9.28
CA THR A 710 10.23 14.63 -10.33
C THR A 710 10.73 13.25 -9.92
N ASP A 711 11.07 12.41 -10.89
CA ASP A 711 11.77 11.14 -10.66
C ASP A 711 13.10 11.35 -9.89
N GLU A 712 13.73 12.53 -9.99
CA GLU A 712 14.96 12.85 -9.25
C GLU A 712 14.71 13.04 -7.75
N ASP A 713 13.53 13.56 -7.37
CA ASP A 713 13.15 13.67 -5.95
C ASP A 713 12.99 12.28 -5.32
N LEU A 714 12.40 11.34 -6.06
CA LEU A 714 12.27 9.94 -5.62
C LEU A 714 13.64 9.27 -5.51
N ARG A 715 14.55 9.52 -6.45
CA ARG A 715 15.95 9.06 -6.37
C ARG A 715 16.66 9.65 -5.15
N ASN A 716 16.40 10.90 -4.79
CA ASN A 716 16.97 11.53 -3.60
C ASN A 716 16.51 10.84 -2.31
N TYR A 717 15.26 10.39 -2.21
CA TYR A 717 14.81 9.57 -1.08
C TYR A 717 15.58 8.25 -1.01
N ASN A 718 15.74 7.54 -2.13
CA ASN A 718 16.55 6.33 -2.18
C ASN A 718 18.02 6.59 -1.79
N ARG A 719 18.64 7.66 -2.31
CA ARG A 719 20.01 8.06 -1.95
C ARG A 719 20.14 8.37 -0.46
N LYS A 720 19.12 8.96 0.16
CA LYS A 720 19.11 9.25 1.60
C LYS A 720 19.15 7.95 2.42
N ILE A 721 18.39 6.93 2.02
CA ILE A 721 18.42 5.62 2.69
C ILE A 721 19.77 4.92 2.46
N VAL A 722 20.33 4.98 1.25
CA VAL A 722 21.67 4.45 0.95
C VAL A 722 22.73 5.11 1.84
N GLN A 723 22.70 6.45 1.94
CA GLN A 723 23.60 7.20 2.81
C GLN A 723 23.46 6.78 4.28
N LEU A 724 22.23 6.61 4.79
CA LEU A 724 22.01 6.14 6.16
C LEU A 724 22.56 4.73 6.39
N GLY A 725 22.43 3.84 5.40
CA GLY A 725 22.99 2.49 5.44
C GLY A 725 24.52 2.52 5.54
N GLU A 726 25.19 3.33 4.71
CA GLU A 726 26.64 3.51 4.74
C GLU A 726 27.13 4.09 6.07
N GLU A 727 26.47 5.13 6.58
CA GLU A 727 26.86 5.78 7.84
C GLU A 727 26.67 4.88 9.07
N LEU A 728 25.74 3.92 9.02
CA LEU A 728 25.45 2.98 10.11
C LEU A 728 26.10 1.59 9.92
N GLY A 729 26.76 1.35 8.79
CA GLY A 729 27.28 0.01 8.44
C GLY A 729 26.18 -1.04 8.27
N LYS A 730 25.00 -0.64 7.77
CA LYS A 730 23.87 -1.53 7.51
C LYS A 730 23.74 -1.84 6.03
N MET A 731 23.38 -3.08 5.73
CA MET A 731 23.06 -3.48 4.36
C MET A 731 21.84 -2.71 3.85
N VAL A 732 21.95 -2.22 2.62
CA VAL A 732 20.83 -1.65 1.87
C VAL A 732 20.49 -2.62 0.75
N VAL A 733 19.22 -2.96 0.61
CA VAL A 733 18.74 -3.93 -0.37
C VAL A 733 17.70 -3.30 -1.28
N ALA A 734 17.80 -3.59 -2.57
CA ALA A 734 16.81 -3.19 -3.55
C ALA A 734 15.74 -4.28 -3.69
N THR A 735 14.50 -3.98 -3.31
CA THR A 735 13.37 -4.92 -3.32
C THR A 735 12.32 -4.52 -4.35
N GLY A 736 11.57 -5.50 -4.84
CA GLY A 736 10.61 -5.29 -5.92
C GLY A 736 9.23 -4.82 -5.46
N ASP A 737 8.85 -5.16 -4.23
CA ASP A 737 7.48 -5.02 -3.71
C ASP A 737 6.46 -5.68 -4.64
N VAL A 738 6.73 -6.95 -4.96
CA VAL A 738 6.09 -7.64 -6.08
C VAL A 738 4.66 -8.00 -5.74
N HIS A 739 3.70 -7.60 -6.58
CA HIS A 739 2.28 -7.91 -6.40
C HIS A 739 1.67 -8.69 -7.57
N PHE A 740 2.39 -8.77 -8.69
CA PHE A 740 2.02 -9.57 -9.85
C PHE A 740 3.28 -10.03 -10.62
N LEU A 741 3.17 -11.03 -11.48
CA LEU A 741 4.35 -11.66 -12.09
C LEU A 741 4.89 -10.88 -13.29
N ASN A 742 4.00 -10.48 -14.19
CA ASN A 742 4.36 -9.89 -15.47
C ASN A 742 3.77 -8.48 -15.61
N PRO A 743 4.43 -7.58 -16.37
CA PRO A 743 3.90 -6.23 -16.59
C PRO A 743 2.45 -6.20 -17.07
N GLU A 744 2.06 -7.13 -17.95
CA GLU A 744 0.69 -7.26 -18.44
C GLU A 744 -0.36 -7.62 -17.38
N ASP A 745 0.04 -8.19 -16.23
CA ASP A 745 -0.87 -8.56 -15.15
C ASP A 745 -1.37 -7.33 -14.35
N GLU A 746 -0.79 -6.15 -14.60
CA GLU A 746 -1.15 -4.87 -13.96
C GLU A 746 -2.64 -4.52 -14.12
N ILE A 747 -3.24 -4.87 -15.26
CA ILE A 747 -4.66 -4.59 -15.53
C ILE A 747 -5.60 -5.20 -14.48
N PHE A 748 -5.26 -6.39 -13.97
CA PHE A 748 -6.04 -7.05 -12.94
C PHE A 748 -5.94 -6.31 -11.60
N ARG A 749 -4.79 -5.69 -11.32
CA ARG A 749 -4.62 -4.85 -10.13
C ARG A 749 -5.42 -3.56 -10.25
N HIS A 750 -5.47 -2.94 -11.43
CA HIS A 750 -6.36 -1.78 -11.66
C HIS A 750 -7.82 -2.12 -11.35
N ILE A 751 -8.29 -3.30 -11.79
CA ILE A 751 -9.64 -3.79 -11.48
C ILE A 751 -9.83 -3.95 -9.96
N LEU A 752 -8.87 -4.56 -9.25
CA LEU A 752 -8.93 -4.71 -7.79
C LEU A 752 -8.98 -3.36 -7.07
N LEU A 753 -8.10 -2.41 -7.43
CA LEU A 753 -8.05 -1.08 -6.83
C LEU A 753 -9.33 -0.28 -7.12
N ALA A 754 -9.90 -0.40 -8.32
CA ALA A 754 -11.16 0.21 -8.68
C ALA A 754 -12.32 -0.32 -7.82
N THR A 755 -12.34 -1.64 -7.53
CA THR A 755 -13.35 -2.23 -6.62
C THR A 755 -13.24 -1.73 -5.18
N LYS A 756 -12.04 -1.31 -4.76
CA LYS A 756 -11.79 -0.68 -3.46
C LYS A 756 -12.11 0.82 -3.43
N GLY A 757 -12.45 1.42 -4.57
CA GLY A 757 -12.78 2.85 -4.68
C GLY A 757 -11.57 3.80 -4.72
N PHE A 758 -10.39 3.30 -5.11
CA PHE A 758 -9.21 4.15 -5.31
C PHE A 758 -9.42 5.05 -6.53
N ALA A 759 -9.25 6.37 -6.34
CA ALA A 759 -9.46 7.36 -7.40
C ALA A 759 -8.41 7.29 -8.52
N ASP A 760 -7.26 6.70 -8.23
CA ASP A 760 -6.11 6.52 -9.10
C ASP A 760 -5.93 5.07 -9.56
N ALA A 761 -6.97 4.24 -9.45
CA ALA A 761 -6.92 2.82 -9.82
C ALA A 761 -6.50 2.56 -11.28
N ASP A 762 -6.73 3.51 -12.19
CA ASP A 762 -6.35 3.40 -13.61
C ASP A 762 -4.92 3.89 -13.90
N LYS A 763 -4.20 4.42 -12.90
CA LYS A 763 -2.83 4.93 -13.09
C LYS A 763 -1.82 3.78 -13.09
N PRO A 764 -0.81 3.81 -13.98
CA PRO A 764 0.25 2.79 -13.99
C PRO A 764 1.01 2.73 -12.65
N MET A 765 1.06 1.55 -12.07
CA MET A 765 1.82 1.17 -10.88
C MET A 765 2.46 -0.21 -11.10
N PRO A 766 3.55 -0.30 -11.91
CA PRO A 766 4.09 -1.56 -12.39
C PRO A 766 4.92 -2.29 -11.31
N LEU A 767 4.23 -2.89 -10.34
CA LEU A 767 4.73 -3.70 -9.24
C LEU A 767 4.87 -5.18 -9.64
N TYR A 768 5.41 -5.42 -10.84
CA TYR A 768 5.66 -6.76 -11.34
C TYR A 768 6.99 -7.33 -10.86
N PHE A 769 7.15 -8.66 -10.95
CA PHE A 769 8.41 -9.32 -10.62
C PHE A 769 9.50 -8.95 -11.64
N ARG A 770 10.36 -7.97 -11.33
CA ARG A 770 11.47 -7.53 -12.22
C ARG A 770 12.53 -8.63 -12.41
N THR A 771 13.36 -8.59 -13.45
CA THR A 771 14.58 -9.43 -13.54
C THR A 771 15.80 -8.73 -12.91
N THR A 772 16.90 -9.44 -12.70
CA THR A 772 18.15 -8.86 -12.16
C THR A 772 18.64 -7.70 -13.03
N ASP A 773 18.60 -7.85 -14.36
CA ASP A 773 18.99 -6.78 -15.29
C ASP A 773 18.03 -5.58 -15.28
N ASP A 774 16.72 -5.81 -15.14
CA ASP A 774 15.74 -4.72 -14.95
C ASP A 774 16.06 -3.91 -13.68
N MET A 775 16.38 -4.57 -12.57
CA MET A 775 16.71 -3.91 -11.30
C MET A 775 18.07 -3.19 -11.35
N LEU A 776 19.10 -3.78 -11.96
CA LEU A 776 20.39 -3.10 -12.13
C LEU A 776 20.24 -1.82 -12.97
N ALA A 777 19.41 -1.86 -14.01
CA ALA A 777 19.10 -0.69 -14.82
C ALA A 777 18.34 0.39 -14.01
N GLU A 778 17.35 -0.02 -13.20
CA GLU A 778 16.56 0.87 -12.34
C GLU A 778 17.44 1.66 -11.37
N PHE A 779 18.40 1.01 -10.72
CA PHE A 779 19.26 1.62 -9.70
C PHE A 779 20.60 2.16 -10.25
N SER A 780 20.78 2.17 -11.57
CA SER A 780 22.02 2.63 -12.23
C SER A 780 22.45 4.06 -11.88
N TYR A 781 21.52 4.91 -11.43
CA TYR A 781 21.79 6.29 -11.00
C TYR A 781 22.64 6.38 -9.70
N LEU A 782 22.83 5.26 -8.99
CA LEU A 782 23.72 5.16 -7.82
C LEU A 782 25.17 4.84 -8.18
N GLY A 783 25.44 4.51 -9.45
CA GLY A 783 26.71 3.95 -9.91
C GLY A 783 26.69 2.42 -9.96
N GLU A 784 27.48 1.84 -10.86
CA GLU A 784 27.47 0.39 -11.16
C GLU A 784 27.78 -0.48 -9.93
N GLU A 785 28.80 -0.10 -9.16
CA GLU A 785 29.20 -0.82 -7.94
C GLU A 785 28.09 -0.83 -6.89
N LYS A 786 27.54 0.34 -6.55
CA LYS A 786 26.48 0.44 -5.56
C LYS A 786 25.19 -0.24 -6.02
N ALA A 787 24.85 -0.13 -7.32
CA ALA A 787 23.69 -0.82 -7.88
C ALA A 787 23.86 -2.34 -7.77
N TYR A 788 25.03 -2.88 -8.09
CA TYR A 788 25.32 -4.31 -7.96
C TYR A 788 25.27 -4.77 -6.50
N GLU A 789 25.85 -3.99 -5.58
CA GLU A 789 25.85 -4.25 -4.15
C GLU A 789 24.41 -4.40 -3.62
N ILE A 790 23.54 -3.41 -3.85
CA ILE A 790 22.19 -3.41 -3.28
C ILE A 790 21.20 -4.33 -4.02
N VAL A 791 21.41 -4.58 -5.33
CA VAL A 791 20.50 -5.42 -6.14
C VAL A 791 20.89 -6.89 -6.06
N VAL A 792 22.18 -7.21 -5.98
CA VAL A 792 22.67 -8.60 -6.06
C VAL A 792 23.31 -9.01 -4.75
N GLU A 793 24.36 -8.34 -4.28
CA GLU A 793 25.17 -8.85 -3.17
C GLU A 793 24.41 -8.86 -1.84
N ASN A 794 23.86 -7.72 -1.42
CA ASN A 794 23.19 -7.59 -0.13
C ASN A 794 21.92 -8.47 -0.04
N PRO A 795 21.02 -8.53 -1.05
CA PRO A 795 19.87 -9.44 -0.97
C PRO A 795 20.28 -10.92 -0.87
N ASN A 796 21.37 -11.30 -1.55
CA ASN A 796 21.94 -12.62 -1.42
C ASN A 796 22.48 -12.84 0.01
N GLN A 797 23.21 -11.89 0.59
CA GLN A 797 23.71 -12.01 1.97
C GLN A 797 22.56 -12.18 2.99
N ILE A 798 21.46 -11.44 2.85
CA ILE A 798 20.26 -11.64 3.67
C ILE A 798 19.72 -13.07 3.51
N ALA A 799 19.67 -13.59 2.29
CA ALA A 799 19.25 -14.97 2.05
C ALA A 799 20.17 -16.00 2.72
N ASP A 800 21.48 -15.74 2.81
CA ASP A 800 22.44 -16.60 3.51
C ASP A 800 22.25 -16.59 5.03
N MET A 801 21.76 -15.49 5.60
CA MET A 801 21.51 -15.38 7.03
C MET A 801 20.36 -16.29 7.51
N CYS A 802 19.40 -16.61 6.64
CA CYS A 802 18.26 -17.49 6.96
C CYS A 802 18.64 -18.97 6.84
N GLU A 803 18.08 -19.84 7.67
CA GLU A 803 18.21 -21.29 7.54
C GLU A 803 17.16 -21.84 6.56
N THR A 804 17.45 -23.01 5.96
CA THR A 804 16.42 -23.77 5.25
C THR A 804 15.56 -24.49 6.28
N MET A 805 14.28 -24.19 6.31
CA MET A 805 13.37 -24.67 7.36
C MET A 805 11.99 -25.03 6.82
N ARG A 806 11.22 -25.78 7.62
CA ARG A 806 9.85 -26.17 7.26
C ARG A 806 8.86 -25.38 8.13
N PRO A 807 7.86 -24.70 7.53
CA PRO A 807 6.85 -23.96 8.28
C PRO A 807 5.90 -24.88 9.06
N VAL A 808 5.76 -26.13 8.61
CA VAL A 808 4.89 -27.15 9.22
C VAL A 808 5.66 -28.46 9.36
N PRO A 809 5.61 -29.14 10.53
CA PRO A 809 6.30 -30.42 10.73
C PRO A 809 5.69 -31.57 9.91
N HIS A 810 6.44 -32.66 9.69
CA HIS A 810 5.93 -33.88 9.01
C HIS A 810 5.04 -34.75 9.90
N ASN A 811 5.31 -34.75 11.20
CA ASN A 811 4.77 -35.77 12.11
C ASN A 811 3.37 -35.41 12.61
N LEU A 812 2.56 -36.44 12.83
CA LEU A 812 1.37 -36.35 13.67
C LEU A 812 1.79 -36.25 15.13
N PHE A 813 1.28 -35.24 15.84
CA PHE A 813 1.47 -35.10 17.29
C PHE A 813 0.15 -35.44 17.99
N ALA A 814 -0.06 -36.73 18.25
CA ALA A 814 -1.29 -37.20 18.89
C ALA A 814 -1.41 -36.69 20.34
N PRO A 815 -2.61 -36.25 20.77
CA PRO A 815 -2.84 -35.84 22.15
C PRO A 815 -2.67 -37.02 23.10
N LYS A 816 -2.29 -36.74 24.36
CA LYS A 816 -2.13 -37.76 25.40
C LYS A 816 -2.94 -37.34 26.63
N ILE A 817 -3.85 -38.20 27.05
CA ILE A 817 -4.57 -38.08 28.33
C ILE A 817 -4.24 -39.33 29.14
N GLU A 818 -4.01 -39.16 30.44
CA GLU A 818 -3.71 -40.30 31.32
C GLU A 818 -4.87 -41.33 31.28
N ASN A 819 -4.55 -42.61 31.14
CA ASN A 819 -5.49 -43.75 31.09
C ASN A 819 -6.46 -43.80 29.89
N SER A 820 -6.26 -43.00 28.84
CA SER A 820 -7.17 -43.00 27.66
C SER A 820 -7.30 -44.36 26.99
N VAL A 821 -6.21 -45.13 26.90
CA VAL A 821 -6.21 -46.49 26.34
C VAL A 821 -7.06 -47.45 27.18
N GLU A 822 -6.89 -47.42 28.49
CA GLU A 822 -7.61 -48.26 29.45
C GLU A 822 -9.10 -47.91 29.50
N ASP A 823 -9.43 -46.61 29.48
CA ASP A 823 -10.80 -46.11 29.47
C ASP A 823 -11.52 -46.47 28.18
N LEU A 824 -10.86 -46.31 27.03
CA LEU A 824 -11.40 -46.72 25.74
C LEU A 824 -11.69 -48.22 25.70
N LYS A 825 -10.73 -49.05 26.14
CA LYS A 825 -10.93 -50.50 26.25
C LYS A 825 -12.13 -50.82 27.13
N SER A 826 -12.22 -50.20 28.30
CA SER A 826 -13.31 -50.43 29.26
C SER A 826 -14.67 -50.03 28.68
N LEU A 827 -14.75 -48.91 27.97
CA LEU A 827 -15.97 -48.44 27.30
C LEU A 827 -16.39 -49.39 26.18
N VAL A 828 -15.46 -49.79 25.31
CA VAL A 828 -15.72 -50.65 24.16
C VAL A 828 -16.13 -52.04 24.61
N TYR A 829 -15.31 -52.71 25.43
CA TYR A 829 -15.63 -54.06 25.92
C TYR A 829 -16.88 -54.05 26.82
N GLY A 830 -17.03 -53.04 27.68
CA GLY A 830 -18.22 -52.89 28.53
C GLY A 830 -19.51 -52.66 27.73
N LYS A 831 -19.47 -51.95 26.60
CA LYS A 831 -20.62 -51.82 25.70
C LYS A 831 -20.83 -53.10 24.88
N PHE A 832 -19.77 -53.71 24.41
CA PHE A 832 -19.79 -54.93 23.60
C PHE A 832 -20.48 -56.08 24.34
N HIS A 833 -20.08 -56.35 25.59
CA HIS A 833 -20.72 -57.36 26.42
C HIS A 833 -22.18 -57.02 26.77
N ARG A 834 -22.52 -55.74 26.97
CA ARG A 834 -23.92 -55.32 27.20
C ARG A 834 -24.84 -55.61 26.01
N LEU A 835 -24.33 -55.52 24.78
CA LEU A 835 -25.12 -55.71 23.56
C LEU A 835 -25.20 -57.17 23.13
N TYR A 836 -24.11 -57.93 23.29
CA TYR A 836 -23.95 -59.26 22.71
C TYR A 836 -23.74 -60.38 23.74
N GLY A 837 -23.73 -60.06 25.03
CA GLY A 837 -23.51 -61.01 26.13
C GLY A 837 -22.04 -61.39 26.32
N ASP A 838 -21.79 -62.35 27.21
CA ASP A 838 -20.43 -62.78 27.58
C ASP A 838 -19.77 -63.66 26.51
N ASN A 839 -20.55 -64.26 25.60
CA ASN A 839 -20.08 -65.08 24.48
C ASN A 839 -20.57 -64.52 23.13
N PRO A 840 -20.05 -63.36 22.69
CA PRO A 840 -20.42 -62.76 21.42
C PRO A 840 -19.95 -63.61 20.23
N PRO A 841 -20.61 -63.52 19.06
CA PRO A 841 -20.14 -64.15 17.83
C PRO A 841 -18.69 -63.77 17.49
N GLU A 842 -17.89 -64.76 17.10
CA GLU A 842 -16.44 -64.62 16.82
C GLU A 842 -16.13 -63.51 15.82
N VAL A 843 -17.00 -63.34 14.80
CA VAL A 843 -16.87 -62.29 13.78
C VAL A 843 -16.87 -60.89 14.40
N PHE A 844 -17.69 -60.67 15.45
CA PHE A 844 -17.77 -59.37 16.12
C PHE A 844 -16.62 -59.16 17.10
N ALA A 845 -16.22 -60.21 17.83
CA ALA A 845 -15.07 -60.13 18.74
C ALA A 845 -13.79 -59.77 17.99
N LYS A 846 -13.52 -60.48 16.87
CA LYS A 846 -12.37 -60.22 16.01
C LYS A 846 -12.37 -58.82 15.42
N ARG A 847 -13.55 -58.30 15.04
CA ARG A 847 -13.70 -56.92 14.57
C ARG A 847 -13.32 -55.91 15.64
N VAL A 848 -13.85 -56.05 16.86
CA VAL A 848 -13.55 -55.16 17.99
C VAL A 848 -12.06 -55.19 18.32
N GLU A 849 -11.46 -56.37 18.38
CA GLU A 849 -10.02 -56.52 18.64
C GLU A 849 -9.16 -55.84 17.57
N THR A 850 -9.53 -55.99 16.29
CA THR A 850 -8.77 -55.45 15.16
C THR A 850 -8.87 -53.92 15.15
N GLU A 851 -10.08 -53.35 15.23
CA GLU A 851 -10.26 -51.90 15.24
C GLU A 851 -9.63 -51.24 16.47
N LEU A 852 -9.80 -51.84 17.65
CA LEU A 852 -9.26 -51.27 18.88
C LEU A 852 -7.72 -51.32 18.89
N HIS A 853 -7.12 -52.37 18.32
CA HIS A 853 -5.67 -52.42 18.12
C HIS A 853 -5.19 -51.30 17.20
N ASP A 854 -5.84 -51.11 16.05
CA ASP A 854 -5.47 -50.08 15.08
C ASP A 854 -5.65 -48.67 15.66
N ILE A 855 -6.76 -48.40 16.37
CA ILE A 855 -7.04 -47.12 17.03
C ILE A 855 -5.93 -46.79 18.04
N ILE A 856 -5.59 -47.72 18.93
CA ILE A 856 -4.57 -47.50 19.96
C ILE A 856 -3.18 -47.38 19.35
N SER A 857 -2.83 -48.24 18.39
CA SER A 857 -1.51 -48.23 17.74
C SER A 857 -1.27 -46.97 16.91
N CYS A 858 -2.34 -46.40 16.33
CA CYS A 858 -2.30 -45.13 15.62
C CYS A 858 -2.51 -43.90 16.56
N HIS A 859 -2.60 -44.10 17.88
CA HIS A 859 -2.77 -43.05 18.89
C HIS A 859 -4.06 -42.21 18.75
N TYR A 860 -5.16 -42.86 18.38
CA TYR A 860 -6.51 -42.30 18.32
C TYR A 860 -7.35 -42.65 19.55
N ASP A 861 -6.71 -43.00 20.67
CA ASP A 861 -7.42 -43.40 21.89
C ASP A 861 -8.06 -42.23 22.65
N VAL A 862 -7.58 -41.00 22.41
CA VAL A 862 -8.06 -39.77 23.06
C VAL A 862 -9.21 -39.09 22.32
N ILE A 863 -9.25 -39.19 20.99
CA ILE A 863 -10.22 -38.51 20.09
C ILE A 863 -11.21 -39.50 19.50
#